data_AF-A0A8J6GAV3-F1
#
_entry.id   AF-A0A8J6GAV3-F1
#
_cell.length_a   1.000
_cell.length_b   1.000
_cell.length_c   1.000
_cell.angle_alpha   90.00
_cell.angle_beta   90.00
_cell.angle_gamma   90.00
#
_symmetry.space_group_name_H-M   'P 1'
#
loop_
_entity.id
_entity.type
_entity.pdbx_description
1 polymer ?
#
loop_
_entity_poly.entity_id
_entity_poly.type
_entity_poly.pdbx_seq_one_letter_code
_entity_poly.pdbx_strand_id
1 'polypeptide(L)'
;MNKGLSSLENYNKGPSSLENYNKGPSSLENYNKGLSSSENYNKGPSSLENYNKGLSSLENYNKGPSSLENYNKRLSSLKNYNKGLSSLENYNKGLSSLENYNKGLSSLENYKQKAAEEQSSGVEEVSSCVQLLSHPPFRIPVARKPTRIELTPKRTELTVGESIVLNCKAIHDSSLDVTFYWTLKGQPIDFEKEGGHFENIRAQASSADLMIRNILLMHAGRYGCRVQTTADSVSDEAELLVRGPPGPPGVVIVEEITEITATLSWSPATDNHSPISSYNLQARSPFSLGWQTVKTVPEVITGDMESAMAVDLNPWVEYEFRVVATNPIGTGDPSIPSRMIRTNEAVPKTAPSNVSGRSGRRHELVIAWEPVSEEFQNGEGFGYIVAFRPNGTRGWKEKMVTSSEASKFIYRDESVPPLTPFEVKVGVYNNKGDGPFSPIVVICSAEGEPTAAPTDVKATSVSVSEILVTWKHIKESLGRPQGFEIGFWKDMEPEDSAETVRTRGNESFVMLTGLEGDTLYHLSVRAYNGAGYGPPSGEVSATTKRHPPSEPPGNLRWEQQGSQVSLDWEPVRPLANESEVMGYKVFYRQEGHSKIQVIETQKPQAVVPLPEAGVYIIEVRAYSEGGDGTASTQIRIPSYSATEKHGGGGRGEEKEEEEEENKKKKKKEKEKEKEKEKEKEKEKKRKGEDEEEEEEDKECSPFWAVFTHLDQHSSEISTRDGQPGESVGQVFQQVADPGQ
;
A
#
# COMPACT_ATOMS: atom_id res chain seq x y z
N MET A 1 27.08 -33.52 -37.97
CA MET A 1 28.48 -33.96 -37.75
C MET A 1 29.31 -32.68 -37.56
N ASN A 2 30.01 -32.49 -36.44
CA ASN A 2 31.42 -32.89 -36.21
C ASN A 2 32.37 -32.39 -37.32
N LYS A 3 33.40 -31.55 -37.12
CA LYS A 3 34.01 -30.82 -35.95
C LYS A 3 34.63 -29.50 -36.54
N GLY A 4 35.08 -28.45 -35.83
CA GLY A 4 35.25 -28.16 -34.40
C GLY A 4 36.73 -27.99 -33.99
N LEU A 5 37.23 -26.75 -33.78
CA LEU A 5 38.52 -26.40 -33.10
C LEU A 5 38.75 -24.86 -32.93
N SER A 6 39.13 -24.42 -31.71
CA SER A 6 40.11 -23.37 -31.28
C SER A 6 40.31 -22.00 -32.00
N SER A 7 40.72 -20.87 -31.37
CA SER A 7 40.80 -20.40 -29.95
C SER A 7 41.50 -19.00 -29.83
N LEU A 8 40.93 -18.03 -29.07
CA LEU A 8 41.57 -16.78 -28.52
C LEU A 8 42.20 -15.78 -29.57
N GLU A 9 42.48 -14.48 -29.36
CA GLU A 9 42.40 -13.54 -28.21
C GLU A 9 42.36 -12.03 -28.63
N ASN A 10 41.89 -11.15 -27.73
CA ASN A 10 42.32 -9.75 -27.40
C ASN A 10 42.32 -8.51 -28.37
N TYR A 11 41.67 -7.43 -27.86
CA TYR A 11 42.03 -5.98 -27.84
C TYR A 11 41.96 -5.06 -29.09
N ASN A 12 41.88 -3.69 -29.01
CA ASN A 12 41.20 -2.69 -28.13
C ASN A 12 41.49 -1.22 -28.62
N LYS A 13 40.76 -0.23 -28.06
CA LYS A 13 40.98 1.26 -28.02
C LYS A 13 40.50 2.15 -29.19
N GLY A 14 40.00 3.33 -28.80
CA GLY A 14 39.84 4.57 -29.61
C GLY A 14 40.19 5.81 -28.76
N PRO A 15 39.83 7.05 -29.17
CA PRO A 15 39.75 8.19 -28.22
C PRO A 15 38.51 9.13 -28.36
N SER A 16 37.97 9.52 -27.18
CA SER A 16 37.54 10.87 -26.68
C SER A 16 37.52 12.13 -27.59
N SER A 17 36.78 13.24 -27.37
CA SER A 17 35.69 13.67 -26.43
C SER A 17 35.36 15.19 -26.70
N LEU A 18 34.36 15.92 -26.14
CA LEU A 18 33.21 15.64 -25.23
C LEU A 18 31.90 16.28 -25.83
N GLU A 19 31.03 17.15 -25.28
CA GLU A 19 30.84 17.91 -24.01
C GLU A 19 29.31 18.10 -23.69
N ASN A 20 28.84 19.16 -23.00
CA ASN A 20 27.53 19.19 -22.29
C ASN A 20 26.69 20.49 -22.42
N TYR A 21 25.37 20.43 -22.14
CA TYR A 21 24.73 21.14 -21.00
C TYR A 21 23.29 20.64 -20.64
N ASN A 22 22.71 21.16 -19.53
CA ASN A 22 21.64 20.55 -18.70
C ASN A 22 20.19 21.08 -18.88
N LYS A 23 19.15 20.25 -18.59
CA LYS A 23 17.88 20.58 -17.86
C LYS A 23 16.89 19.39 -17.69
N GLY A 24 15.88 19.55 -16.83
CA GLY A 24 14.69 18.68 -16.56
C GLY A 24 13.80 19.31 -15.46
N PRO A 25 12.72 18.70 -14.90
CA PRO A 25 11.97 17.45 -15.22
C PRO A 25 10.42 17.65 -15.35
N SER A 26 9.60 16.60 -15.58
CA SER A 26 8.21 16.44 -15.02
C SER A 26 7.47 15.11 -15.36
N SER A 27 6.80 14.53 -14.35
CA SER A 27 5.69 13.54 -14.27
C SER A 27 5.08 12.79 -15.49
N LEU A 28 5.01 11.44 -15.41
CA LEU A 28 3.80 10.56 -15.29
C LEU A 28 4.28 9.10 -15.02
N GLU A 29 3.75 8.35 -14.03
CA GLU A 29 2.60 7.40 -14.04
C GLU A 29 2.73 6.06 -14.81
N ASN A 30 2.54 4.97 -14.05
CA ASN A 30 2.18 3.57 -14.38
C ASN A 30 2.31 3.04 -15.83
N TYR A 31 3.19 2.04 -16.02
CA TYR A 31 2.83 0.86 -16.83
C TYR A 31 3.53 -0.42 -16.34
N ASN A 32 2.94 -1.58 -16.65
CA ASN A 32 3.34 -2.87 -16.09
C ASN A 32 3.51 -3.95 -17.19
N LYS A 33 4.75 -4.19 -17.64
CA LYS A 33 5.20 -5.45 -18.26
C LYS A 33 6.73 -5.46 -18.38
N GLY A 34 7.36 -6.57 -18.00
CA GLY A 34 8.82 -6.67 -17.89
C GLY A 34 9.52 -7.28 -19.11
N LEU A 35 10.84 -7.14 -19.13
CA LEU A 35 11.77 -7.90 -19.95
C LEU A 35 13.11 -8.05 -19.21
N SER A 36 13.90 -9.04 -19.61
CA SER A 36 15.14 -9.46 -18.93
C SER A 36 16.38 -8.70 -19.42
N SER A 37 17.28 -8.34 -18.50
CA SER A 37 18.53 -7.57 -18.71
C SER A 37 18.30 -6.08 -19.08
N SER A 38 19.17 -5.10 -18.75
CA SER A 38 20.50 -5.14 -18.10
C SER A 38 20.82 -3.82 -17.35
N GLU A 39 21.76 -3.90 -16.38
CA GLU A 39 22.64 -2.82 -15.86
C GLU A 39 22.08 -1.52 -15.21
N ASN A 40 22.40 -1.36 -13.92
CA ASN A 40 22.74 -0.14 -13.17
C ASN A 40 21.96 1.19 -13.36
N TYR A 41 21.31 1.65 -12.27
CA TYR A 41 21.50 3.03 -11.80
C TYR A 41 21.41 3.14 -10.26
N ASN A 42 22.39 3.80 -9.63
CA ASN A 42 22.41 4.05 -8.18
C ASN A 42 21.68 5.36 -7.82
N LYS A 43 20.52 5.25 -7.15
CA LYS A 43 19.94 6.27 -6.23
C LYS A 43 18.69 5.72 -5.53
N GLY A 44 18.77 5.48 -4.22
CA GLY A 44 17.58 5.22 -3.40
C GLY A 44 16.84 6.51 -3.05
N PRO A 45 15.50 6.49 -2.91
CA PRO A 45 14.73 7.64 -2.41
C PRO A 45 15.01 7.89 -0.91
N SER A 46 14.85 9.14 -0.48
CA SER A 46 15.31 9.61 0.84
C SER A 46 14.32 9.41 2.01
N SER A 47 13.13 8.85 1.77
CA SER A 47 12.13 8.57 2.80
C SER A 47 11.05 7.61 2.29
N LEU A 48 10.65 6.63 3.10
CA LEU A 48 9.42 5.86 2.87
C LEU A 48 8.93 5.26 4.20
N GLU A 49 7.72 5.61 4.62
CA GLU A 49 7.06 5.04 5.80
C GLU A 49 6.31 3.74 5.44
N ASN A 50 6.21 2.83 6.40
CA ASN A 50 5.28 1.69 6.44
C ASN A 50 5.00 0.94 5.12
N TYR A 51 5.76 -0.14 4.87
CA TYR A 51 5.28 -1.23 4.01
C TYR A 51 5.61 -2.62 4.57
N ASN A 52 4.57 -3.40 4.86
CA ASN A 52 4.69 -4.80 5.27
C ASN A 52 4.33 -5.72 4.10
N LYS A 53 5.32 -6.41 3.53
CA LYS A 53 5.10 -7.67 2.80
C LYS A 53 6.35 -8.55 2.83
N GLY A 54 6.16 -9.84 3.06
CA GLY A 54 7.25 -10.79 3.28
C GLY A 54 8.00 -11.16 2.00
N LEU A 55 9.28 -11.53 2.15
CA LEU A 55 10.13 -12.11 1.10
C LEU A 55 10.95 -13.25 1.71
N SER A 56 11.00 -14.39 1.02
CA SER A 56 11.32 -15.71 1.59
C SER A 56 12.77 -16.18 1.43
N SER A 57 13.65 -15.37 0.82
CA SER A 57 15.08 -15.68 0.68
C SER A 57 15.91 -14.41 0.47
N LEU A 58 17.08 -14.31 1.10
CA LEU A 58 18.03 -13.23 0.84
C LEU A 58 19.47 -13.73 1.07
N GLU A 59 20.27 -13.77 -0.01
CA GLU A 59 21.71 -14.04 0.07
C GLU A 59 22.48 -12.75 0.36
N ASN A 60 23.53 -12.83 1.19
CA ASN A 60 24.28 -11.65 1.63
C ASN A 60 25.15 -11.05 0.51
N TYR A 61 25.07 -9.73 0.32
CA TYR A 61 26.13 -8.94 -0.29
C TYR A 61 26.45 -7.68 0.53
N ASN A 62 27.73 -7.33 0.63
CA ASN A 62 28.23 -6.38 1.62
C ASN A 62 28.03 -4.91 1.22
N LYS A 63 27.22 -4.16 2.00
CA LYS A 63 27.52 -2.80 2.52
C LYS A 63 26.34 -2.26 3.35
N GLY A 64 26.56 -1.99 4.64
CA GLY A 64 25.61 -1.26 5.48
C GLY A 64 25.78 0.27 5.36
N PRO A 65 24.71 1.08 5.55
CA PRO A 65 24.81 2.53 5.67
C PRO A 65 25.43 2.97 7.02
N SER A 66 25.87 4.22 7.10
CA SER A 66 26.86 4.66 8.09
C SER A 66 26.33 5.16 9.45
N SER A 67 25.01 5.23 9.69
CA SER A 67 24.46 5.54 11.02
C SER A 67 22.96 5.24 11.18
N LEU A 68 22.59 4.50 12.23
CA LEU A 68 21.41 4.78 13.06
C LEU A 68 21.54 4.08 14.43
N GLU A 69 20.85 4.60 15.45
CA GLU A 69 20.88 4.09 16.83
C GLU A 69 19.79 3.04 17.11
N ASN A 70 19.99 2.30 18.22
CA ASN A 70 18.98 1.47 18.90
C ASN A 70 18.18 0.45 18.08
N TYR A 71 18.69 -0.78 18.00
CA TYR A 71 17.81 -1.96 17.84
C TYR A 71 18.29 -3.16 18.66
N ASN A 72 17.55 -3.52 19.71
CA ASN A 72 17.80 -4.72 20.51
C ASN A 72 17.04 -5.92 19.92
N LYS A 73 17.75 -6.94 19.41
CA LYS A 73 17.14 -8.26 19.15
C LYS A 73 18.07 -9.42 19.52
N ARG A 74 17.48 -10.38 20.23
CA ARG A 74 18.12 -11.61 20.76
C ARG A 74 18.56 -12.51 19.59
N LEU A 75 19.86 -12.83 19.50
CA LEU A 75 20.38 -13.81 18.53
C LEU A 75 20.33 -15.23 19.11
N SER A 76 20.00 -16.24 18.29
CA SER A 76 19.75 -17.62 18.74
C SER A 76 20.77 -18.67 18.29
N SER A 77 21.64 -18.40 17.30
CA SER A 77 22.78 -19.27 16.98
C SER A 77 23.86 -18.54 16.18
N LEU A 78 25.10 -19.04 16.25
CA LEU A 78 26.24 -18.59 15.43
C LEU A 78 27.24 -19.74 15.28
N LYS A 79 27.78 -19.95 14.06
CA LYS A 79 28.94 -20.83 13.80
C LYS A 79 30.08 -19.97 13.26
N ASN A 80 31.24 -20.03 13.90
CA ASN A 80 32.42 -19.28 13.50
C ASN A 80 33.28 -20.04 12.48
N TYR A 81 33.99 -19.29 11.65
CA TYR A 81 35.27 -19.70 11.09
C TYR A 81 36.25 -18.52 11.16
N ASN A 82 37.54 -18.77 11.41
CA ASN A 82 38.46 -17.74 11.89
C ASN A 82 39.84 -17.87 11.22
N LYS A 83 40.39 -16.80 10.62
CA LYS A 83 41.78 -16.80 10.09
C LYS A 83 42.36 -15.40 9.83
N GLY A 84 43.41 -15.03 10.60
CA GLY A 84 44.39 -13.98 10.25
C GLY A 84 44.07 -12.55 10.71
N LEU A 85 44.87 -12.00 11.63
CA LEU A 85 44.86 -10.59 12.05
C LEU A 85 45.95 -9.77 11.33
N SER A 86 45.77 -8.45 11.26
CA SER A 86 46.90 -7.50 11.11
C SER A 86 46.68 -6.10 11.71
N SER A 87 46.08 -6.01 12.91
CA SER A 87 46.26 -4.92 13.92
C SER A 87 45.28 -5.14 15.09
N LEU A 88 45.56 -4.55 16.25
CA LEU A 88 44.83 -4.81 17.49
C LEU A 88 44.94 -3.62 18.45
N GLU A 89 43.83 -3.19 19.04
CA GLU A 89 43.83 -2.63 20.39
C GLU A 89 42.46 -2.75 21.09
N ASN A 90 42.39 -3.72 22.01
CA ASN A 90 41.63 -3.77 23.26
C ASN A 90 40.16 -3.29 23.31
N TYR A 91 39.23 -4.25 23.48
CA TYR A 91 38.46 -4.30 24.73
C TYR A 91 38.13 -5.74 25.16
N ASN A 92 38.11 -5.99 26.47
CA ASN A 92 37.91 -7.33 27.04
C ASN A 92 36.43 -7.61 27.39
N LYS A 93 36.07 -8.90 27.39
CA LYS A 93 34.72 -9.41 27.72
C LYS A 93 34.81 -10.44 28.84
N GLY A 94 33.93 -10.32 29.85
CA GLY A 94 33.74 -11.33 30.89
C GLY A 94 32.40 -12.06 30.70
N LEU A 95 32.43 -13.39 30.60
CA LEU A 95 31.25 -14.26 30.49
C LEU A 95 31.63 -15.65 31.03
N SER A 96 30.74 -16.30 31.79
CA SER A 96 31.04 -17.50 32.58
C SER A 96 30.59 -18.83 31.94
N SER A 97 31.26 -19.93 32.32
CA SER A 97 31.04 -21.34 31.91
C SER A 97 31.23 -21.63 30.41
N LEU A 98 32.15 -22.52 30.00
CA LEU A 98 32.19 -23.94 30.35
C LEU A 98 33.63 -24.50 30.48
N GLU A 99 33.74 -25.71 31.04
CA GLU A 99 34.96 -26.56 31.02
C GLU A 99 34.99 -27.44 29.73
N ASN A 100 35.99 -28.28 29.41
CA ASN A 100 37.22 -28.72 30.09
C ASN A 100 38.23 -29.28 29.06
N TYR A 101 39.55 -29.14 29.27
CA TYR A 101 40.65 -30.14 29.11
C TYR A 101 42.05 -29.49 28.93
N ASN A 102 43.10 -30.13 29.44
CA ASN A 102 44.46 -29.56 29.57
C ASN A 102 45.50 -30.13 28.58
N LYS A 103 46.49 -29.29 28.17
CA LYS A 103 47.83 -29.79 27.79
C LYS A 103 49.00 -28.77 27.83
N GLY A 104 49.49 -28.46 29.04
CA GLY A 104 50.93 -28.51 29.38
C GLY A 104 51.89 -27.35 29.03
N LEU A 105 52.53 -26.82 30.09
CA LEU A 105 53.81 -26.07 30.15
C LEU A 105 53.85 -24.64 29.53
N SER A 106 54.56 -23.65 30.11
CA SER A 106 55.29 -23.59 31.39
C SER A 106 55.67 -22.16 31.81
N SER A 107 55.97 -21.95 33.12
CA SER A 107 56.67 -20.80 33.75
C SER A 107 55.93 -19.44 33.79
N LEU A 108 56.08 -18.58 34.83
CA LEU A 108 56.75 -18.69 36.14
C LEU A 108 56.02 -17.82 37.20
N GLU A 109 56.08 -18.23 38.49
CA GLU A 109 55.92 -17.48 39.78
C GLU A 109 54.98 -16.24 39.88
N ASN A 110 53.88 -16.27 40.67
CA ASN A 110 53.73 -16.23 42.16
C ASN A 110 53.95 -14.83 42.81
N TYR A 111 53.28 -14.39 43.90
CA TYR A 111 52.66 -15.13 45.02
C TYR A 111 51.58 -14.30 45.80
N LYS A 112 50.50 -14.93 46.32
CA LYS A 112 49.69 -14.60 47.55
C LYS A 112 48.44 -15.54 47.60
N GLN A 113 47.91 -16.04 48.73
CA GLN A 113 48.22 -15.99 50.18
C GLN A 113 47.42 -17.09 50.96
N LYS A 114 47.78 -17.39 52.23
CA LYS A 114 47.09 -18.26 53.25
C LYS A 114 47.23 -19.80 53.01
N ALA A 115 47.58 -20.68 53.97
CA ALA A 115 47.20 -20.95 55.38
C ALA A 115 45.92 -21.82 55.51
N ALA A 116 45.80 -22.85 56.37
CA ALA A 116 46.70 -23.44 57.42
C ALA A 116 46.94 -24.97 57.15
N GLU A 117 47.45 -25.87 58.00
CA GLU A 117 47.31 -26.07 59.47
C GLU A 117 48.33 -27.10 60.06
N GLU A 118 48.52 -27.08 61.39
CA GLU A 118 49.02 -28.12 62.33
C GLU A 118 50.46 -28.75 62.35
N GLN A 119 50.95 -28.86 63.60
CA GLN A 119 51.86 -29.85 64.24
C GLN A 119 53.42 -29.83 64.12
N SER A 120 54.04 -29.64 65.32
CA SER A 120 55.22 -30.33 65.91
C SER A 120 56.61 -29.64 66.02
N SER A 121 57.06 -29.51 67.28
CA SER A 121 58.46 -29.58 67.83
C SER A 121 59.49 -28.44 67.62
N GLY A 122 60.35 -28.24 68.66
CA GLY A 122 61.45 -27.25 68.75
C GLY A 122 61.01 -25.89 69.36
N VAL A 123 61.34 -25.41 70.58
CA VAL A 123 62.50 -25.51 71.54
C VAL A 123 63.58 -24.42 71.31
N GLU A 124 64.12 -23.88 72.43
CA GLU A 124 65.03 -22.72 72.61
C GLU A 124 64.32 -21.33 72.47
N GLU A 125 64.30 -20.37 73.41
CA GLU A 125 65.23 -19.80 74.42
C GLU A 125 66.34 -18.91 73.77
N VAL A 126 66.80 -17.72 74.24
CA VAL A 126 66.74 -17.00 75.54
C VAL A 126 66.76 -15.45 75.33
N SER A 127 66.47 -14.66 76.39
CA SER A 127 66.86 -13.24 76.64
C SER A 127 66.25 -12.12 75.75
N SER A 128 65.73 -10.98 76.27
CA SER A 128 66.05 -10.10 77.42
C SER A 128 67.14 -9.04 77.18
N CYS A 129 66.74 -7.76 77.10
CA CYS A 129 67.16 -6.76 78.11
C CYS A 129 66.33 -5.45 78.07
N VAL A 130 66.50 -4.61 79.09
CA VAL A 130 65.69 -3.39 79.37
C VAL A 130 66.51 -2.11 79.16
N GLN A 131 65.88 -1.05 78.63
CA GLN A 131 66.18 0.34 79.02
C GLN A 131 64.93 1.21 79.12
N LEU A 132 65.02 2.27 79.92
CA LEU A 132 63.96 3.22 80.27
C LEU A 132 64.18 4.56 79.57
N LEU A 133 63.12 5.33 79.27
CA LEU A 133 62.81 6.60 79.97
C LEU A 133 61.65 7.39 79.32
N SER A 134 61.12 8.34 80.12
CA SER A 134 60.15 9.40 79.77
C SER A 134 58.72 8.95 79.39
N HIS A 135 57.75 9.39 80.19
CA HIS A 135 56.32 9.42 79.82
C HIS A 135 55.93 10.85 79.46
N PRO A 136 55.19 11.09 78.36
CA PRO A 136 54.30 12.25 78.29
C PRO A 136 53.11 12.05 79.23
N PRO A 137 52.40 13.11 79.68
CA PRO A 137 51.34 12.98 80.66
C PRO A 137 50.16 12.15 80.13
N PHE A 138 49.66 11.24 80.97
CA PHE A 138 48.39 10.53 80.73
C PHE A 138 47.26 11.55 80.51
N ARG A 139 46.74 11.63 79.29
CA ARG A 139 45.40 12.19 79.09
C ARG A 139 44.42 11.22 79.74
N ILE A 140 43.64 11.72 80.70
CA ILE A 140 42.47 10.99 81.21
C ILE A 140 41.58 10.65 80.00
N PRO A 141 41.22 9.38 79.77
CA PRO A 141 40.27 9.05 78.72
C PRO A 141 38.92 9.68 79.09
N VAL A 142 38.50 10.69 78.33
CA VAL A 142 37.16 11.26 78.47
C VAL A 142 36.15 10.14 78.23
N ALA A 143 35.30 9.88 79.21
CA ALA A 143 34.26 8.87 79.14
C ALA A 143 33.16 9.30 78.16
N ARG A 144 33.45 9.13 76.86
CA ARG A 144 32.54 9.37 75.74
C ARG A 144 31.30 8.51 75.88
N LYS A 145 30.14 9.08 75.55
CA LYS A 145 28.89 8.32 75.54
C LYS A 145 28.90 7.36 74.33
N PRO A 146 28.55 6.07 74.50
CA PRO A 146 28.50 5.13 73.38
C PRO A 146 27.42 5.54 72.37
N THR A 147 27.71 5.36 71.09
CA THR A 147 26.76 5.65 70.01
C THR A 147 25.61 4.66 70.05
N ARG A 148 24.38 5.17 69.96
CA ARG A 148 23.16 4.37 69.91
C ARG A 148 22.21 4.89 68.85
N ILE A 149 21.54 3.97 68.15
CA ILE A 149 20.46 4.31 67.22
C ILE A 149 19.22 4.68 68.07
N GLU A 150 18.60 5.82 67.76
CA GLU A 150 17.39 6.35 68.40
C GLU A 150 16.16 6.10 67.53
N LEU A 151 16.30 6.31 66.22
CA LEU A 151 15.31 5.91 65.22
C LEU A 151 15.96 4.91 64.27
N THR A 152 15.35 3.73 64.17
CA THR A 152 15.76 2.60 63.34
C THR A 152 14.73 2.39 62.22
N PRO A 153 15.13 1.91 61.02
CA PRO A 153 14.17 1.50 60.00
C PRO A 153 13.21 0.43 60.55
N LYS A 154 12.00 0.38 59.99
CA LYS A 154 10.96 -0.57 60.40
C LYS A 154 10.57 -1.49 59.26
N ARG A 155 10.17 -2.73 59.58
CA ARG A 155 9.61 -3.65 58.60
C ARG A 155 8.38 -3.01 57.98
N THR A 156 8.42 -2.80 56.67
CA THR A 156 7.39 -2.07 55.94
C THR A 156 7.03 -2.83 54.67
N GLU A 157 5.78 -2.71 54.26
CA GLU A 157 5.23 -3.35 53.06
C GLU A 157 4.60 -2.26 52.20
N LEU A 158 4.96 -2.23 50.91
CA LEU A 158 4.55 -1.22 49.94
C LEU A 158 4.21 -1.88 48.60
N THR A 159 3.68 -1.09 47.68
CA THR A 159 3.39 -1.47 46.28
C THR A 159 4.42 -0.87 45.33
N VAL A 160 4.68 -1.53 44.20
CA VAL A 160 5.46 -0.95 43.09
C VAL A 160 4.90 0.44 42.71
N GLY A 161 5.79 1.42 42.53
CA GLY A 161 5.47 2.82 42.25
C GLY A 161 5.37 3.72 43.48
N GLU A 162 5.16 3.18 44.68
CA GLU A 162 5.14 3.97 45.91
C GLU A 162 6.54 4.52 46.27
N SER A 163 6.60 5.42 47.25
CA SER A 163 7.86 6.02 47.72
C SER A 163 7.85 6.14 49.24
N ILE A 164 9.00 5.87 49.88
CA ILE A 164 9.13 5.83 51.35
C ILE A 164 10.39 6.57 51.80
N VAL A 165 10.38 7.02 53.06
CA VAL A 165 11.58 7.43 53.80
C VAL A 165 11.81 6.44 54.94
N LEU A 166 12.91 5.69 54.88
CA LEU A 166 13.38 4.85 55.97
C LEU A 166 14.24 5.71 56.91
N ASN A 167 13.74 5.96 58.13
CA ASN A 167 14.46 6.84 59.06
C ASN A 167 15.68 6.12 59.68
N CYS A 168 16.79 6.85 59.83
CA CYS A 168 17.90 6.44 60.67
C CYS A 168 18.53 7.63 61.39
N LYS A 169 18.40 7.65 62.72
CA LYS A 169 18.89 8.72 63.59
C LYS A 169 19.63 8.11 64.78
N ALA A 170 20.77 8.70 65.15
CA ALA A 170 21.59 8.21 66.25
C ALA A 170 21.99 9.31 67.24
N ILE A 171 22.17 8.91 68.50
CA ILE A 171 22.74 9.73 69.56
C ILE A 171 24.20 9.29 69.74
N HIS A 172 25.11 10.23 69.56
CA HIS A 172 26.56 10.07 69.73
C HIS A 172 27.12 11.23 70.57
N ASP A 173 28.40 11.15 70.93
CA ASP A 173 29.13 12.27 71.52
C ASP A 173 29.42 13.32 70.43
N SER A 174 29.11 14.60 70.69
CA SER A 174 29.24 15.70 69.73
C SER A 174 30.69 16.12 69.44
N SER A 175 31.67 15.51 70.10
CA SER A 175 33.10 15.64 69.79
C SER A 175 33.62 14.57 68.81
N LEU A 176 32.74 13.74 68.25
CA LEU A 176 33.07 12.70 67.29
C LEU A 176 32.45 13.00 65.92
N ASP A 177 33.26 12.88 64.86
CA ASP A 177 32.75 12.76 63.51
C ASP A 177 31.91 11.48 63.39
N VAL A 178 30.75 11.59 62.74
CA VAL A 178 29.80 10.48 62.53
C VAL A 178 29.53 10.32 61.04
N THR A 179 29.53 9.07 60.58
CA THR A 179 29.17 8.68 59.21
C THR A 179 28.07 7.63 59.24
N PHE A 180 27.10 7.79 58.35
CA PHE A 180 25.98 6.87 58.15
C PHE A 180 26.15 6.14 56.82
N TYR A 181 25.96 4.83 56.84
CA TYR A 181 25.97 3.96 55.66
C TYR A 181 24.66 3.19 55.60
N TRP A 182 24.01 3.17 54.44
CA TRP A 182 22.90 2.28 54.16
C TRP A 182 23.38 1.07 53.36
N THR A 183 22.84 -0.10 53.69
CA THR A 183 23.04 -1.33 52.94
C THR A 183 21.70 -1.88 52.44
N LEU A 184 21.70 -2.50 51.26
CA LEU A 184 20.62 -3.34 50.75
C LEU A 184 21.16 -4.76 50.58
N LYS A 185 20.49 -5.75 51.18
CA LYS A 185 20.88 -7.18 51.14
C LYS A 185 22.34 -7.39 51.63
N GLY A 186 22.81 -6.54 52.54
CA GLY A 186 24.17 -6.52 53.08
C GLY A 186 25.22 -5.78 52.24
N GLN A 187 24.91 -5.37 51.00
CA GLN A 187 25.82 -4.58 50.16
C GLN A 187 25.60 -3.07 50.39
N PRO A 188 26.64 -2.22 50.44
CA PRO A 188 26.47 -0.77 50.53
C PRO A 188 25.71 -0.20 49.34
N ILE A 189 24.77 0.71 49.60
CA ILE A 189 24.00 1.42 48.57
C ILE A 189 24.90 2.47 47.90
N ASP A 190 25.00 2.41 46.57
CA ASP A 190 25.80 3.33 45.76
C ASP A 190 24.91 4.40 45.13
N PHE A 191 24.69 5.48 45.90
CA PHE A 191 23.85 6.62 45.52
C PHE A 191 24.25 7.30 44.20
N GLU A 192 25.49 7.12 43.72
CA GLU A 192 25.96 7.68 42.45
C GLU A 192 25.67 6.76 41.25
N LYS A 193 25.49 5.45 41.47
CA LYS A 193 25.16 4.48 40.42
C LYS A 193 23.68 4.15 40.31
N GLU A 194 22.93 4.15 41.41
CA GLU A 194 21.55 3.63 41.46
C GLU A 194 20.47 4.65 41.02
N GLY A 195 20.67 5.24 39.84
CA GLY A 195 19.59 5.71 38.95
C GLY A 195 18.67 6.83 39.43
N GLY A 196 18.97 7.49 40.57
CA GLY A 196 18.08 8.49 41.17
C GLY A 196 16.85 7.91 41.89
N HIS A 197 16.78 6.59 42.08
CA HIS A 197 15.76 5.95 42.92
C HIS A 197 16.06 6.10 44.41
N PHE A 198 17.34 6.11 44.81
CA PHE A 198 17.77 6.30 46.19
C PHE A 198 18.28 7.72 46.44
N GLU A 199 17.85 8.32 47.55
CA GLU A 199 18.22 9.68 47.95
C GLU A 199 18.53 9.74 49.45
N ASN A 200 19.64 10.39 49.82
CA ASN A 200 20.11 10.50 51.20
C ASN A 200 19.60 11.82 51.84
N ILE A 201 18.55 11.74 52.66
CA ILE A 201 17.94 12.90 53.31
C ILE A 201 18.63 13.17 54.65
N ARG A 202 19.53 14.14 54.65
CA ARG A 202 20.23 14.63 55.86
C ARG A 202 19.48 15.82 56.47
N ALA A 203 18.45 15.53 57.25
CA ALA A 203 17.67 16.57 57.95
C ALA A 203 18.47 17.26 59.07
N GLN A 204 19.34 16.51 59.76
CA GLN A 204 20.20 16.95 60.86
C GLN A 204 21.53 16.18 60.83
N ALA A 205 22.59 16.70 61.47
CA ALA A 205 23.91 16.03 61.52
C ALA A 205 23.89 14.65 62.20
N SER A 206 22.87 14.37 63.01
CA SER A 206 22.64 13.11 63.73
C SER A 206 21.65 12.16 63.03
N SER A 207 21.27 12.45 61.78
CA SER A 207 20.29 11.67 60.99
C SER A 207 20.74 11.53 59.53
N ALA A 208 20.53 10.35 58.94
CA ALA A 208 20.66 10.14 57.51
C ALA A 208 19.54 9.20 57.04
N ASP A 209 18.38 9.78 56.75
CA ASP A 209 17.21 9.03 56.34
C ASP A 209 17.32 8.65 54.85
N LEU A 210 16.90 7.45 54.48
CA LEU A 210 16.94 6.96 53.10
C LEU A 210 15.58 7.14 52.44
N MET A 211 15.45 8.07 51.50
CA MET A 211 14.30 8.08 50.59
C MET A 211 14.51 7.07 49.47
N ILE A 212 13.47 6.31 49.18
CA ILE A 212 13.37 5.43 48.01
C ILE A 212 12.18 5.93 47.20
N ARG A 213 12.44 6.42 45.98
CA ARG A 213 11.46 6.98 45.05
C ARG A 213 11.06 5.94 44.02
N ASN A 214 9.79 5.91 43.63
CA ASN A 214 9.23 5.04 42.57
C ASN A 214 9.72 3.58 42.71
N ILE A 215 9.27 2.91 43.77
CA ILE A 215 9.81 1.62 44.20
C ILE A 215 9.55 0.52 43.17
N LEU A 216 10.58 -0.29 42.91
CA LEU A 216 10.54 -1.43 42.00
C LEU A 216 10.76 -2.72 42.79
N LEU A 217 10.32 -3.87 42.26
CA LEU A 217 10.50 -5.19 42.91
C LEU A 217 11.97 -5.50 43.26
N MET A 218 12.94 -4.99 42.49
CA MET A 218 14.36 -5.16 42.78
C MET A 218 14.82 -4.50 44.11
N HIS A 219 14.11 -3.47 44.56
CA HIS A 219 14.36 -2.80 45.85
C HIS A 219 13.82 -3.59 47.06
N ALA A 220 12.98 -4.61 46.85
CA ALA A 220 12.55 -5.50 47.94
C ALA A 220 13.75 -6.20 48.58
N GLY A 221 13.80 -6.26 49.91
CA GLY A 221 14.88 -6.90 50.66
C GLY A 221 15.19 -6.24 52.00
N ARG A 222 16.30 -6.66 52.62
CA ARG A 222 16.72 -6.11 53.92
C ARG A 222 17.56 -4.84 53.75
N TYR A 223 17.12 -3.77 54.40
CA TYR A 223 17.82 -2.51 54.54
C TYR A 223 18.49 -2.42 55.92
N GLY A 224 19.81 -2.23 55.94
CA GLY A 224 20.57 -1.98 57.15
C GLY A 224 21.02 -0.52 57.23
N CYS A 225 20.82 0.13 58.38
CA CYS A 225 21.51 1.37 58.68
C CYS A 225 22.70 1.08 59.60
N ARG A 226 23.91 1.47 59.19
CA ARG A 226 25.13 1.43 60.01
C ARG A 226 25.59 2.84 60.30
N VAL A 227 25.78 3.12 61.58
CA VAL A 227 26.35 4.36 62.11
C VAL A 227 27.76 4.06 62.59
N GLN A 228 28.72 4.89 62.21
CA GLN A 228 30.12 4.74 62.57
C GLN A 228 30.69 6.07 63.02
N THR A 229 31.36 6.09 64.16
CA THR A 229 32.10 7.24 64.66
C THR A 229 33.60 6.97 64.61
N THR A 230 34.41 7.94 65.05
CA THR A 230 35.85 7.75 65.29
C THR A 230 36.18 6.89 66.53
N ALA A 231 35.16 6.35 67.23
CA ALA A 231 35.34 5.52 68.44
C ALA A 231 34.60 4.16 68.39
N ASP A 232 33.44 4.09 67.73
CA ASP A 232 32.57 2.90 67.72
C ASP A 232 31.76 2.76 66.42
N SER A 233 31.06 1.63 66.26
CA SER A 233 30.07 1.44 65.20
C SER A 233 28.92 0.57 65.69
N VAL A 234 27.71 0.93 65.26
CA VAL A 234 26.45 0.26 65.60
C VAL A 234 25.59 0.17 64.34
N SER A 235 24.82 -0.89 64.18
CA SER A 235 23.90 -1.05 63.05
C SER A 235 22.63 -1.77 63.46
N ASP A 236 21.54 -1.45 62.77
CA ASP A 236 20.24 -2.11 62.90
C ASP A 236 19.61 -2.32 61.51
N GLU A 237 18.73 -3.32 61.37
CA GLU A 237 18.23 -3.79 60.07
C GLU A 237 16.72 -4.01 60.06
N ALA A 238 16.07 -3.68 58.94
CA ALA A 238 14.67 -3.97 58.69
C ALA A 238 14.43 -4.51 57.28
N GLU A 239 13.28 -5.15 57.08
CA GLU A 239 12.89 -5.73 55.79
C GLU A 239 11.84 -4.86 55.09
N LEU A 240 12.11 -4.51 53.83
CA LEU A 240 11.15 -3.88 52.93
C LEU A 240 10.56 -4.94 52.01
N LEU A 241 9.26 -5.17 52.16
CA LEU A 241 8.48 -6.00 51.24
C LEU A 241 7.86 -5.10 50.16
N VAL A 242 7.85 -5.57 48.91
CA VAL A 242 7.25 -4.86 47.78
C VAL A 242 6.28 -5.80 47.08
N ARG A 243 4.99 -5.45 47.11
CA ARG A 243 3.94 -6.08 46.31
C ARG A 243 3.99 -5.55 44.89
N GLY A 244 3.88 -6.45 43.92
CA GLY A 244 3.83 -6.07 42.49
C GLY A 244 2.77 -6.87 41.73
N PRO A 245 2.59 -6.57 40.43
CA PRO A 245 1.98 -7.50 39.49
C PRO A 245 2.73 -8.84 39.48
N PRO A 246 2.12 -9.95 39.05
CA PRO A 246 2.78 -11.26 39.05
C PRO A 246 4.03 -11.30 38.16
N GLY A 247 4.90 -12.28 38.41
CA GLY A 247 5.95 -12.65 37.45
C GLY A 247 5.37 -13.30 36.17
N PRO A 248 6.20 -13.54 35.15
CA PRO A 248 5.79 -14.34 34.01
C PRO A 248 5.50 -15.79 34.44
N PRO A 249 4.40 -16.41 33.97
CA PRO A 249 4.17 -17.84 34.14
C PRO A 249 5.26 -18.71 33.48
N GLY A 250 5.29 -19.98 33.85
CA GLY A 250 6.17 -20.98 33.25
C GLY A 250 5.95 -21.18 31.75
N VAL A 251 6.80 -22.00 31.13
CA VAL A 251 6.65 -22.38 29.71
C VAL A 251 5.32 -23.09 29.51
N VAL A 252 4.55 -22.66 28.52
CA VAL A 252 3.26 -23.28 28.17
C VAL A 252 3.48 -24.56 27.37
N ILE A 253 2.94 -25.66 27.86
CA ILE A 253 2.97 -26.98 27.23
C ILE A 253 1.60 -27.21 26.59
N VAL A 254 1.60 -27.80 25.39
CA VAL A 254 0.38 -28.26 24.69
C VAL A 254 0.30 -29.77 24.87
N GLU A 255 -0.66 -30.22 25.68
CA GLU A 255 -0.83 -31.63 26.05
C GLU A 255 -1.62 -32.38 24.97
N GLU A 256 -2.75 -31.82 24.56
CA GLU A 256 -3.65 -32.38 23.55
C GLU A 256 -4.09 -31.28 22.56
N ILE A 257 -4.38 -31.66 21.32
CA ILE A 257 -4.89 -30.75 20.30
C ILE A 257 -5.91 -31.45 19.39
N THR A 258 -7.00 -30.74 19.10
CA THR A 258 -8.07 -31.19 18.21
C THR A 258 -8.12 -30.30 16.96
N GLU A 259 -9.19 -30.38 16.18
CA GLU A 259 -9.47 -29.46 15.08
C GLU A 259 -9.89 -28.05 15.54
N ILE A 260 -10.41 -27.88 16.77
CA ILE A 260 -10.91 -26.58 17.27
C ILE A 260 -10.52 -26.25 18.73
N THR A 261 -9.77 -27.11 19.41
CA THR A 261 -9.32 -26.92 20.79
C THR A 261 -7.86 -27.30 21.01
N ALA A 262 -7.25 -26.74 22.05
CA ALA A 262 -5.93 -27.14 22.54
C ALA A 262 -5.91 -27.16 24.08
N THR A 263 -5.56 -28.30 24.68
CA THR A 263 -5.42 -28.45 26.13
C THR A 263 -4.01 -28.04 26.54
N LEU A 264 -3.90 -27.07 27.45
CA LEU A 264 -2.66 -26.35 27.74
C LEU A 264 -2.37 -26.37 29.24
N SER A 265 -1.11 -26.56 29.61
CA SER A 265 -0.61 -26.53 31.00
C SER A 265 0.56 -25.55 31.14
N TRP A 266 0.76 -25.00 32.34
CA TRP A 266 1.86 -24.08 32.66
C TRP A 266 2.23 -24.16 34.14
N SER A 267 3.49 -23.86 34.48
CA SER A 267 3.87 -23.64 35.89
C SER A 267 3.36 -22.27 36.37
N PRO A 268 2.90 -22.14 37.62
CA PRO A 268 2.34 -20.90 38.14
C PRO A 268 3.39 -19.78 38.18
N ALA A 269 2.93 -18.55 37.96
CA ALA A 269 3.74 -17.34 38.12
C ALA A 269 4.12 -17.08 39.60
N THR A 270 5.15 -16.27 39.83
CA THR A 270 5.40 -15.71 41.17
C THR A 270 4.31 -14.68 41.52
N ASP A 271 3.73 -14.78 42.71
CA ASP A 271 2.66 -13.87 43.15
C ASP A 271 3.16 -12.45 43.45
N ASN A 272 4.48 -12.30 43.66
CA ASN A 272 5.15 -11.06 44.06
C ASN A 272 4.44 -10.41 45.27
N HIS A 273 4.17 -11.21 46.31
CA HIS A 273 3.51 -10.82 47.56
C HIS A 273 2.03 -10.35 47.40
N SER A 274 1.35 -10.65 46.29
CA SER A 274 -0.09 -10.42 46.15
C SER A 274 -0.75 -11.54 45.34
N PRO A 275 -1.72 -12.28 45.90
CA PRO A 275 -2.20 -13.54 45.35
C PRO A 275 -2.78 -13.37 43.94
N ILE A 276 -2.38 -14.28 43.04
CA ILE A 276 -2.87 -14.33 41.66
C ILE A 276 -4.40 -14.49 41.68
N SER A 277 -5.11 -13.60 40.98
CA SER A 277 -6.56 -13.66 40.86
C SER A 277 -6.98 -14.54 39.68
N SER A 278 -6.25 -14.46 38.57
CA SER A 278 -6.60 -15.11 37.31
C SER A 278 -5.43 -15.21 36.33
N TYR A 279 -5.56 -16.14 35.39
CA TYR A 279 -4.72 -16.24 34.21
C TYR A 279 -5.51 -15.86 32.95
N ASN A 280 -4.86 -15.16 32.02
CA ASN A 280 -5.38 -14.87 30.69
C ASN A 280 -4.56 -15.65 29.65
N LEU A 281 -5.23 -16.55 28.93
CA LEU A 281 -4.60 -17.33 27.85
C LEU A 281 -4.69 -16.56 26.53
N GLN A 282 -3.58 -16.50 25.81
CA GLN A 282 -3.46 -15.81 24.54
C GLN A 282 -2.85 -16.74 23.48
N ALA A 283 -3.29 -16.58 22.24
CA ALA A 283 -2.73 -17.28 21.08
C ALA A 283 -2.33 -16.31 19.97
N ARG A 284 -1.53 -16.81 19.02
CA ARG A 284 -1.12 -16.12 17.80
C ARG A 284 -1.00 -17.12 16.65
N SER A 285 -1.70 -16.85 15.55
CA SER A 285 -1.57 -17.54 14.27
C SER A 285 -0.96 -16.62 13.19
N PRO A 286 -0.54 -17.15 12.03
CA PRO A 286 -0.08 -16.33 10.89
C PRO A 286 -1.09 -15.30 10.40
N PHE A 287 -2.39 -15.55 10.59
CA PHE A 287 -3.51 -14.70 10.16
C PHE A 287 -3.88 -13.63 11.20
N SER A 288 -3.46 -13.80 12.46
CA SER A 288 -3.81 -12.91 13.57
C SER A 288 -2.94 -11.65 13.65
N LEU A 289 -3.56 -10.52 13.98
CA LEU A 289 -2.85 -9.26 14.27
C LEU A 289 -2.22 -9.31 15.67
N GLY A 290 -1.11 -10.03 15.80
CA GLY A 290 -0.38 -10.17 17.06
C GLY A 290 -1.01 -11.16 18.02
N TRP A 291 -0.90 -10.90 19.33
CA TRP A 291 -1.42 -11.79 20.37
C TRP A 291 -2.88 -11.47 20.68
N GLN A 292 -3.74 -12.48 20.58
CA GLN A 292 -5.18 -12.37 20.83
C GLN A 292 -5.56 -13.21 22.05
N THR A 293 -6.51 -12.74 22.88
CA THR A 293 -7.09 -13.59 23.94
C THR A 293 -7.95 -14.66 23.28
N VAL A 294 -7.73 -15.92 23.66
CA VAL A 294 -8.59 -17.03 23.22
C VAL A 294 -9.72 -17.26 24.22
N LYS A 295 -10.85 -17.78 23.74
CA LYS A 295 -11.87 -18.34 24.62
C LYS A 295 -11.33 -19.60 25.29
N THR A 296 -11.74 -19.85 26.52
CA THR A 296 -11.27 -21.00 27.30
C THR A 296 -12.39 -21.76 27.97
N VAL A 297 -12.12 -23.02 28.29
CA VAL A 297 -12.89 -23.83 29.22
C VAL A 297 -11.95 -24.19 30.37
N PRO A 298 -12.20 -23.71 31.62
CA PRO A 298 -13.27 -22.77 32.00
C PRO A 298 -13.08 -21.36 31.40
N GLU A 299 -14.17 -20.59 31.32
CA GLU A 299 -14.18 -19.23 30.77
C GLU A 299 -13.33 -18.24 31.59
N VAL A 300 -13.30 -18.43 32.92
CA VAL A 300 -12.40 -17.72 33.84
C VAL A 300 -11.43 -18.74 34.41
N ILE A 301 -10.14 -18.55 34.12
CA ILE A 301 -9.06 -19.33 34.72
C ILE A 301 -8.64 -18.64 36.01
N THR A 302 -8.94 -19.24 37.16
CA THR A 302 -8.61 -18.68 38.48
C THR A 302 -7.13 -18.90 38.84
N GLY A 303 -6.60 -18.14 39.81
CA GLY A 303 -5.18 -18.16 40.18
C GLY A 303 -4.66 -19.48 40.79
N ASP A 304 -5.54 -20.42 41.10
CA ASP A 304 -5.25 -21.79 41.55
C ASP A 304 -5.25 -22.83 40.40
N MET A 305 -5.49 -22.41 39.15
CA MET A 305 -5.48 -23.28 37.97
C MET A 305 -4.15 -23.21 37.21
N GLU A 306 -3.57 -24.37 36.96
CA GLU A 306 -2.31 -24.55 36.20
C GLU A 306 -2.55 -25.11 34.77
N SER A 307 -3.82 -25.26 34.36
CA SER A 307 -4.21 -25.74 33.03
C SER A 307 -5.57 -25.20 32.59
N ALA A 308 -5.77 -25.07 31.28
CA ALA A 308 -7.05 -24.75 30.66
C ALA A 308 -7.10 -25.24 29.21
N MET A 309 -8.31 -25.42 28.66
CA MET A 309 -8.49 -25.73 27.23
C MET A 309 -8.83 -24.45 26.47
N ALA A 310 -8.01 -24.09 25.46
CA ALA A 310 -8.39 -23.11 24.45
C ALA A 310 -9.48 -23.70 23.53
N VAL A 311 -10.47 -22.89 23.17
CA VAL A 311 -11.58 -23.29 22.27
C VAL A 311 -11.80 -22.23 21.17
N ASP A 312 -12.65 -22.56 20.20
CA ASP A 312 -12.89 -21.78 18.98
C ASP A 312 -11.62 -21.47 18.16
N LEU A 313 -10.70 -22.43 18.09
CA LEU A 313 -9.57 -22.41 17.15
C LEU A 313 -10.04 -22.83 15.75
N ASN A 314 -9.31 -22.40 14.71
CA ASN A 314 -9.54 -22.82 13.33
C ASN A 314 -8.83 -24.16 13.05
N PRO A 315 -9.44 -25.11 12.33
CA PRO A 315 -8.78 -26.35 11.88
C PRO A 315 -7.62 -26.09 10.91
N TRP A 316 -6.60 -26.94 10.96
CA TRP A 316 -5.38 -26.87 10.12
C TRP A 316 -4.52 -25.59 10.23
N VAL A 317 -4.81 -24.70 11.18
CA VAL A 317 -4.08 -23.46 11.42
C VAL A 317 -2.96 -23.66 12.46
N GLU A 318 -1.82 -23.02 12.24
CA GLU A 318 -0.71 -22.97 13.20
C GLU A 318 -0.93 -21.89 14.26
N TYR A 319 -0.73 -22.26 15.53
CA TYR A 319 -0.81 -21.39 16.70
C TYR A 319 0.43 -21.49 17.58
N GLU A 320 0.88 -20.36 18.11
CA GLU A 320 1.65 -20.28 19.36
C GLU A 320 0.70 -19.87 20.50
N PHE A 321 0.95 -20.34 21.73
CA PHE A 321 0.18 -19.99 22.93
C PHE A 321 1.09 -19.35 23.99
N ARG A 322 0.55 -18.43 24.80
CA ARG A 322 1.20 -17.86 25.99
C ARG A 322 0.17 -17.54 27.07
N VAL A 323 0.59 -17.55 28.33
CA VAL A 323 -0.27 -17.23 29.47
C VAL A 323 0.22 -15.95 30.14
N VAL A 324 -0.70 -15.12 30.63
CA VAL A 324 -0.40 -13.90 31.39
C VAL A 324 -1.12 -13.96 32.73
N ALA A 325 -0.40 -13.79 33.83
CA ALA A 325 -0.98 -13.78 35.18
C ALA A 325 -1.45 -12.38 35.57
N THR A 326 -2.52 -12.29 36.37
CA THR A 326 -3.01 -11.03 36.96
C THR A 326 -3.27 -11.22 38.46
N ASN A 327 -2.97 -10.19 39.26
CA ASN A 327 -3.34 -10.09 40.68
C ASN A 327 -3.96 -8.70 40.94
N PRO A 328 -4.42 -8.38 42.17
CA PRO A 328 -5.01 -7.07 42.49
C PRO A 328 -4.10 -5.84 42.33
N ILE A 329 -2.78 -6.02 42.10
CA ILE A 329 -1.85 -4.93 41.81
C ILE A 329 -1.77 -4.67 40.29
N GLY A 330 -1.93 -5.71 39.47
CA GLY A 330 -2.00 -5.59 38.02
C GLY A 330 -1.73 -6.88 37.27
N THR A 331 -1.64 -6.77 35.95
CA THR A 331 -1.25 -7.85 35.03
C THR A 331 0.28 -7.91 34.93
N GLY A 332 0.83 -9.11 35.02
CA GLY A 332 2.26 -9.39 34.94
C GLY A 332 2.79 -9.49 33.52
N ASP A 333 4.09 -9.81 33.40
CA ASP A 333 4.69 -10.15 32.10
C ASP A 333 4.09 -11.45 31.52
N PRO A 334 4.04 -11.58 30.18
CA PRO A 334 3.62 -12.82 29.53
C PRO A 334 4.64 -13.94 29.72
N SER A 335 4.17 -15.19 29.73
CA SER A 335 5.02 -16.37 29.65
C SER A 335 5.87 -16.38 28.38
N ILE A 336 6.91 -17.22 28.37
CA ILE A 336 7.55 -17.63 27.12
C ILE A 336 6.48 -18.34 26.27
N PRO A 337 6.35 -18.02 24.96
CA PRO A 337 5.46 -18.74 24.06
C PRO A 337 5.75 -20.24 23.99
N SER A 338 4.70 -21.03 23.77
CA SER A 338 4.81 -22.43 23.37
C SER A 338 5.57 -22.57 22.04
N ARG A 339 5.96 -23.80 21.71
CA ARG A 339 6.24 -24.13 20.30
C ARG A 339 5.01 -23.84 19.45
N MET A 340 5.22 -23.48 18.18
CA MET A 340 4.15 -23.44 17.19
C MET A 340 3.61 -24.86 16.96
N ILE A 341 2.30 -25.01 16.87
CA ILE A 341 1.61 -26.28 16.67
C ILE A 341 0.40 -26.07 15.74
N ARG A 342 0.13 -27.02 14.85
CA ARG A 342 -1.01 -27.00 13.93
C ARG A 342 -2.19 -27.78 14.52
N THR A 343 -3.40 -27.22 14.48
CA THR A 343 -4.64 -27.95 14.79
C THR A 343 -4.91 -29.06 13.78
N ASN A 344 -5.73 -30.04 14.17
CA ASN A 344 -6.07 -31.13 13.26
C ASN A 344 -6.92 -30.62 12.08
N GLU A 345 -6.87 -31.36 10.97
CA GLU A 345 -7.71 -31.12 9.81
C GLU A 345 -9.19 -31.44 10.09
N ALA A 346 -10.10 -30.70 9.47
CA ALA A 346 -11.53 -30.96 9.41
C ALA A 346 -12.11 -30.68 8.01
N VAL A 347 -13.36 -31.08 7.76
CA VAL A 347 -14.09 -30.70 6.54
C VAL A 347 -14.23 -29.16 6.48
N PRO A 348 -14.15 -28.52 5.29
CA PRO A 348 -14.35 -27.07 5.17
C PRO A 348 -15.75 -26.65 5.64
N LYS A 349 -15.84 -25.58 6.44
CA LYS A 349 -17.11 -25.10 7.01
C LYS A 349 -17.64 -23.82 6.33
N THR A 350 -16.84 -23.19 5.48
CA THR A 350 -17.14 -21.90 4.83
C THR A 350 -17.34 -22.11 3.33
N ALA A 351 -18.52 -21.76 2.81
CA ALA A 351 -18.80 -21.74 1.38
C ALA A 351 -18.16 -20.50 0.71
N PRO A 352 -17.82 -20.55 -0.59
CA PRO A 352 -17.27 -19.39 -1.29
C PRO A 352 -18.32 -18.29 -1.49
N SER A 353 -17.90 -17.04 -1.33
CA SER A 353 -18.71 -15.84 -1.52
C SER A 353 -18.72 -15.36 -2.98
N ASN A 354 -19.62 -14.42 -3.28
CA ASN A 354 -19.63 -13.63 -4.52
C ASN A 354 -19.61 -14.46 -5.83
N VAL A 355 -20.28 -15.63 -5.81
CA VAL A 355 -20.49 -16.49 -6.99
C VAL A 355 -21.29 -15.71 -8.04
N SER A 356 -20.69 -15.50 -9.21
CA SER A 356 -21.15 -14.53 -10.19
C SER A 356 -20.78 -14.93 -11.64
N GLY A 357 -21.51 -14.38 -12.60
CA GLY A 357 -21.23 -14.51 -14.03
C GLY A 357 -20.39 -13.34 -14.55
N ARG A 358 -19.68 -13.56 -15.66
CA ARG A 358 -19.04 -12.48 -16.45
C ARG A 358 -19.17 -12.79 -17.95
N SER A 359 -19.19 -11.76 -18.80
CA SER A 359 -19.16 -11.93 -20.26
C SER A 359 -17.95 -12.79 -20.67
N GLY A 360 -18.21 -14.00 -21.14
CA GLY A 360 -17.23 -14.89 -21.74
C GLY A 360 -17.09 -14.66 -23.25
N ARG A 361 -16.37 -15.57 -23.92
CA ARG A 361 -16.45 -15.74 -25.38
C ARG A 361 -17.65 -16.59 -25.75
N ARG A 362 -18.03 -16.55 -27.03
CA ARG A 362 -19.10 -17.40 -27.60
C ARG A 362 -18.91 -18.87 -27.17
N HIS A 363 -20.01 -19.53 -26.79
CA HIS A 363 -20.03 -20.91 -26.25
C HIS A 363 -19.31 -21.13 -24.90
N GLU A 364 -18.90 -20.07 -24.19
CA GLU A 364 -18.40 -20.15 -22.82
C GLU A 364 -19.50 -19.84 -21.78
N LEU A 365 -19.45 -20.54 -20.65
CA LEU A 365 -20.12 -20.15 -19.41
C LEU A 365 -19.00 -19.88 -18.37
N VAL A 366 -18.84 -18.61 -18.01
CA VAL A 366 -17.78 -18.16 -17.09
C VAL A 366 -18.39 -17.97 -15.70
N ILE A 367 -17.97 -18.81 -14.78
CA ILE A 367 -18.38 -18.80 -13.37
C ILE A 367 -17.21 -18.24 -12.57
N ALA A 368 -17.42 -17.13 -11.86
CA ALA A 368 -16.44 -16.52 -10.95
C ALA A 368 -16.92 -16.62 -9.50
N TRP A 369 -15.99 -16.56 -8.55
CA TRP A 369 -16.28 -16.51 -7.11
C TRP A 369 -15.08 -15.93 -6.36
N GLU A 370 -15.29 -15.56 -5.10
CA GLU A 370 -14.24 -15.10 -4.20
C GLU A 370 -13.57 -16.30 -3.49
N PRO A 371 -12.23 -16.44 -3.54
CA PRO A 371 -11.53 -17.56 -2.90
C PRO A 371 -11.69 -17.55 -1.37
N VAL A 372 -11.82 -18.74 -0.79
CA VAL A 372 -11.89 -18.91 0.67
C VAL A 372 -10.50 -18.77 1.29
N SER A 373 -10.36 -17.85 2.25
CA SER A 373 -9.10 -17.61 2.99
C SER A 373 -8.52 -18.88 3.59
N GLU A 374 -7.19 -19.01 3.58
CA GLU A 374 -6.45 -20.19 4.05
C GLU A 374 -6.88 -20.67 5.45
N GLU A 375 -7.16 -19.74 6.36
CA GLU A 375 -7.62 -20.03 7.73
C GLU A 375 -8.98 -20.73 7.84
N PHE A 376 -9.76 -20.80 6.74
CA PHE A 376 -11.06 -21.50 6.67
C PHE A 376 -11.06 -22.71 5.72
N GLN A 377 -9.91 -23.05 5.13
CA GLN A 377 -9.76 -24.21 4.23
C GLN A 377 -9.71 -25.54 5.00
N ASN A 378 -9.47 -25.49 6.30
CA ASN A 378 -9.58 -26.55 7.31
C ASN A 378 -8.74 -27.84 7.08
N GLY A 379 -7.96 -27.98 6.00
CA GLY A 379 -7.17 -29.19 5.75
C GLY A 379 -6.36 -29.17 4.46
N GLU A 380 -5.60 -30.24 4.22
CA GLU A 380 -4.79 -30.37 3.00
C GLU A 380 -5.67 -30.72 1.78
N GLY A 381 -5.20 -30.40 0.56
CA GLY A 381 -5.90 -30.74 -0.69
C GLY A 381 -7.13 -29.90 -0.98
N PHE A 382 -7.23 -28.70 -0.39
CA PHE A 382 -8.38 -27.82 -0.55
C PHE A 382 -8.61 -27.37 -2.00
N GLY A 383 -9.87 -27.40 -2.43
CA GLY A 383 -10.32 -26.96 -3.74
C GLY A 383 -11.83 -26.72 -3.81
N TYR A 384 -12.34 -26.48 -5.02
CA TYR A 384 -13.75 -26.12 -5.26
C TYR A 384 -14.50 -27.16 -6.09
N ILE A 385 -15.79 -27.33 -5.84
CA ILE A 385 -16.73 -28.13 -6.65
C ILE A 385 -17.68 -27.17 -7.35
N VAL A 386 -17.43 -26.90 -8.64
CA VAL A 386 -18.32 -26.07 -9.46
C VAL A 386 -19.43 -26.96 -10.02
N ALA A 387 -20.67 -26.74 -9.57
CA ALA A 387 -21.85 -27.48 -9.99
C ALA A 387 -22.80 -26.56 -10.75
N PHE A 388 -23.14 -26.94 -11.99
CA PHE A 388 -23.97 -26.12 -12.88
C PHE A 388 -24.95 -26.97 -13.70
N ARG A 389 -26.08 -26.37 -14.08
CA ARG A 389 -27.10 -26.99 -14.96
C ARG A 389 -27.88 -25.90 -15.72
N PRO A 390 -28.36 -26.12 -16.96
CA PRO A 390 -29.29 -25.19 -17.59
C PRO A 390 -30.54 -25.01 -16.71
N ASN A 391 -31.08 -23.79 -16.64
CA ASN A 391 -32.17 -23.44 -15.73
C ASN A 391 -33.39 -24.37 -15.90
N GLY A 392 -33.99 -24.81 -14.79
CA GLY A 392 -35.14 -25.72 -14.77
C GLY A 392 -34.85 -27.19 -15.12
N THR A 393 -33.63 -27.55 -15.56
CA THR A 393 -33.28 -28.95 -15.89
C THR A 393 -32.97 -29.79 -14.65
N ARG A 394 -32.91 -31.13 -14.78
CA ARG A 394 -32.58 -32.06 -13.68
C ARG A 394 -31.18 -32.64 -13.84
N GLY A 395 -30.48 -32.81 -12.72
CA GLY A 395 -29.09 -33.28 -12.66
C GLY A 395 -28.10 -32.11 -12.68
N TRP A 396 -27.10 -32.16 -11.80
CA TRP A 396 -26.00 -31.20 -11.75
C TRP A 396 -24.80 -31.73 -12.54
N LYS A 397 -24.15 -30.88 -13.34
CA LYS A 397 -22.86 -31.17 -13.95
C LYS A 397 -21.78 -30.61 -13.03
N GLU A 398 -21.02 -31.49 -12.40
CA GLU A 398 -20.06 -31.09 -11.37
C GLU A 398 -18.61 -31.20 -11.87
N LYS A 399 -17.76 -30.24 -11.47
CA LYS A 399 -16.35 -30.15 -11.82
C LYS A 399 -15.50 -29.70 -10.63
N MET A 400 -14.55 -30.55 -10.25
CA MET A 400 -13.54 -30.24 -9.24
C MET A 400 -12.48 -29.29 -9.81
N VAL A 401 -12.06 -28.32 -9.01
CA VAL A 401 -11.02 -27.34 -9.30
C VAL A 401 -9.98 -27.43 -8.17
N THR A 402 -8.81 -27.99 -8.47
CA THR A 402 -7.80 -28.43 -7.49
C THR A 402 -6.84 -27.31 -7.05
N SER A 403 -7.24 -26.05 -7.16
CA SER A 403 -6.42 -24.89 -6.79
C SER A 403 -7.19 -24.07 -5.76
N SER A 404 -6.61 -23.91 -4.58
CA SER A 404 -7.19 -23.17 -3.45
C SER A 404 -7.39 -21.67 -3.75
N GLU A 405 -6.50 -21.09 -4.56
CA GLU A 405 -6.57 -19.70 -5.03
C GLU A 405 -7.52 -19.50 -6.23
N ALA A 406 -8.18 -20.55 -6.73
CA ALA A 406 -9.07 -20.43 -7.89
C ALA A 406 -10.26 -19.52 -7.57
N SER A 407 -10.46 -18.52 -8.43
CA SER A 407 -11.56 -17.54 -8.41
C SER A 407 -12.47 -17.63 -9.64
N LYS A 408 -12.23 -18.60 -10.53
CA LYS A 408 -13.02 -18.80 -11.75
C LYS A 408 -12.94 -20.22 -12.31
N PHE A 409 -14.00 -20.60 -13.01
CA PHE A 409 -14.09 -21.76 -13.89
C PHE A 409 -14.73 -21.34 -15.22
N ILE A 410 -14.31 -21.97 -16.32
CA ILE A 410 -14.85 -21.71 -17.65
C ILE A 410 -15.34 -23.05 -18.22
N TYR A 411 -16.65 -23.20 -18.32
CA TYR A 411 -17.26 -24.27 -19.09
C TYR A 411 -17.32 -23.87 -20.57
N ARG A 412 -17.15 -24.83 -21.48
CA ARG A 412 -17.25 -24.63 -22.93
C ARG A 412 -18.12 -25.71 -23.56
N ASP A 413 -19.07 -25.30 -24.39
CA ASP A 413 -20.01 -26.20 -25.04
C ASP A 413 -20.65 -25.55 -26.28
N GLU A 414 -20.29 -26.03 -27.46
CA GLU A 414 -20.78 -25.51 -28.74
C GLU A 414 -22.29 -25.72 -28.93
N SER A 415 -22.90 -26.66 -28.18
CA SER A 415 -24.35 -26.90 -28.22
C SER A 415 -25.17 -25.91 -27.38
N VAL A 416 -24.52 -25.11 -26.53
CA VAL A 416 -25.20 -24.13 -25.68
C VAL A 416 -25.46 -22.83 -26.46
N PRO A 417 -26.72 -22.38 -26.60
CA PRO A 417 -27.05 -21.09 -27.19
C PRO A 417 -26.51 -19.92 -26.37
N PRO A 418 -26.28 -18.74 -27.00
CA PRO A 418 -25.97 -17.52 -26.26
C PRO A 418 -27.07 -17.12 -25.28
N LEU A 419 -26.69 -16.43 -24.19
CA LEU A 419 -27.62 -15.96 -23.14
C LEU A 419 -28.51 -17.06 -22.53
N THR A 420 -28.09 -18.33 -22.58
CA THR A 420 -28.79 -19.44 -21.92
C THR A 420 -28.59 -19.34 -20.41
N PRO A 421 -29.65 -19.23 -19.59
CA PRO A 421 -29.51 -19.20 -18.14
C PRO A 421 -29.12 -20.57 -17.58
N PHE A 422 -28.10 -20.60 -16.72
CA PHE A 422 -27.70 -21.74 -15.92
C PHE A 422 -27.95 -21.46 -14.45
N GLU A 423 -28.48 -22.43 -13.72
CA GLU A 423 -28.32 -22.47 -12.27
C GLU A 423 -26.90 -22.93 -11.93
N VAL A 424 -26.26 -22.23 -11.00
CA VAL A 424 -24.87 -22.48 -10.58
C VAL A 424 -24.76 -22.43 -9.06
N LYS A 425 -24.01 -23.35 -8.47
CA LYS A 425 -23.54 -23.32 -7.09
C LYS A 425 -22.07 -23.74 -7.05
N VAL A 426 -21.27 -23.13 -6.18
CA VAL A 426 -19.86 -23.51 -5.97
C VAL A 426 -19.69 -24.00 -4.54
N GLY A 427 -19.22 -25.24 -4.39
CA GLY A 427 -18.85 -25.83 -3.11
C GLY A 427 -17.35 -25.88 -2.93
N VAL A 428 -16.94 -26.38 -1.77
CA VAL A 428 -15.53 -26.56 -1.38
C VAL A 428 -15.31 -28.00 -0.92
N TYR A 429 -14.09 -28.50 -1.02
CA TYR A 429 -13.68 -29.80 -0.51
C TYR A 429 -12.23 -29.75 -0.02
N ASN A 430 -11.84 -30.71 0.81
CA ASN A 430 -10.43 -31.00 1.13
C ASN A 430 -10.24 -32.51 1.36
N ASN A 431 -9.06 -32.95 1.80
CA ASN A 431 -8.74 -34.36 2.04
C ASN A 431 -9.60 -35.05 3.13
N LYS A 432 -10.45 -34.33 3.87
CA LYS A 432 -11.46 -34.91 4.79
C LYS A 432 -12.86 -35.04 4.20
N GLY A 433 -13.14 -34.37 3.08
CA GLY A 433 -14.41 -34.46 2.36
C GLY A 433 -14.96 -33.12 1.92
N ASP A 434 -16.20 -33.17 1.44
CA ASP A 434 -16.91 -32.03 0.84
C ASP A 434 -17.55 -31.15 1.90
N GLY A 435 -17.31 -29.84 1.80
CA GLY A 435 -17.94 -28.80 2.61
C GLY A 435 -19.22 -28.23 1.97
N PRO A 436 -19.73 -27.10 2.47
CA PRO A 436 -20.98 -26.52 1.99
C PRO A 436 -20.85 -25.92 0.57
N PHE A 437 -21.97 -25.95 -0.15
CA PHE A 437 -22.16 -25.16 -1.38
C PHE A 437 -22.61 -23.74 -1.06
N SER A 438 -22.26 -22.80 -1.95
CA SER A 438 -22.89 -21.48 -2.03
C SER A 438 -24.42 -21.59 -2.21
N PRO A 439 -25.17 -20.50 -1.99
CA PRO A 439 -26.49 -20.34 -2.58
C PRO A 439 -26.46 -20.60 -4.10
N ILE A 440 -27.59 -21.03 -4.65
CA ILE A 440 -27.76 -21.16 -6.10
C ILE A 440 -27.95 -19.76 -6.68
N VAL A 441 -27.16 -19.42 -7.69
CA VAL A 441 -27.29 -18.20 -8.50
C VAL A 441 -27.65 -18.57 -9.94
N VAL A 442 -28.31 -17.65 -10.66
CA VAL A 442 -28.55 -17.79 -12.10
C VAL A 442 -27.48 -17.00 -12.85
N ILE A 443 -26.79 -17.66 -13.78
CA ILE A 443 -25.71 -17.08 -14.60
C ILE A 443 -25.98 -17.46 -16.06
N CYS A 444 -25.99 -16.48 -16.96
CA CYS A 444 -26.11 -16.75 -18.40
C CYS A 444 -24.79 -17.27 -18.99
N SER A 445 -24.89 -18.13 -20.02
CA SER A 445 -23.80 -18.30 -20.99
C SER A 445 -23.50 -16.97 -21.69
N ALA A 446 -22.31 -16.87 -22.28
CA ALA A 446 -21.88 -15.67 -22.98
C ALA A 446 -22.86 -15.20 -24.06
N GLU A 447 -22.74 -13.91 -24.41
CA GLU A 447 -23.49 -13.28 -25.48
C GLU A 447 -23.21 -13.91 -26.86
N GLY A 448 -24.07 -13.57 -27.83
CA GLY A 448 -23.78 -13.82 -29.25
C GLY A 448 -22.84 -12.75 -29.81
N GLU A 449 -22.32 -12.98 -31.01
CA GLU A 449 -21.79 -11.88 -31.82
C GLU A 449 -22.89 -10.84 -32.07
N PRO A 450 -22.61 -9.52 -32.05
CA PRO A 450 -23.63 -8.49 -32.27
C PRO A 450 -24.36 -8.69 -33.61
N THR A 451 -25.67 -8.95 -33.59
CA THR A 451 -26.42 -9.28 -34.81
C THR A 451 -26.72 -8.09 -35.72
N ALA A 452 -26.55 -6.87 -35.23
CA ALA A 452 -26.82 -5.64 -36.00
C ALA A 452 -25.54 -5.03 -36.59
N ALA A 453 -25.61 -4.64 -37.87
CA ALA A 453 -24.58 -3.83 -38.51
C ALA A 453 -24.74 -2.35 -38.12
N PRO A 454 -23.64 -1.56 -38.02
CA PRO A 454 -23.70 -0.11 -37.95
C PRO A 454 -24.43 0.49 -39.17
N THR A 455 -25.28 1.49 -38.93
CA THR A 455 -26.10 2.14 -39.97
C THR A 455 -25.81 3.64 -40.05
N ASP A 456 -26.23 4.27 -41.15
CA ASP A 456 -26.02 5.71 -41.41
C ASP A 456 -24.54 6.13 -41.31
N VAL A 457 -23.64 5.20 -41.69
CA VAL A 457 -22.19 5.39 -41.73
C VAL A 457 -21.84 6.49 -42.74
N LYS A 458 -20.95 7.40 -42.36
CA LYS A 458 -20.44 8.49 -43.22
C LYS A 458 -18.95 8.68 -42.99
N ALA A 459 -18.19 8.73 -44.06
CA ALA A 459 -16.80 9.18 -44.07
C ALA A 459 -16.72 10.59 -44.66
N THR A 460 -15.99 11.48 -44.01
CA THR A 460 -15.79 12.88 -44.44
C THR A 460 -14.32 13.25 -44.29
N SER A 461 -13.65 13.66 -45.36
CA SER A 461 -12.24 14.05 -45.30
C SER A 461 -12.04 15.41 -44.64
N VAL A 462 -11.16 15.43 -43.63
CA VAL A 462 -10.92 16.59 -42.77
C VAL A 462 -9.71 17.36 -43.28
N SER A 463 -8.62 16.66 -43.60
CA SER A 463 -7.37 17.23 -44.09
C SER A 463 -6.74 16.37 -45.21
N VAL A 464 -5.47 16.61 -45.51
CA VAL A 464 -4.66 15.80 -46.44
C VAL A 464 -4.42 14.37 -45.92
N SER A 465 -4.47 14.12 -44.62
CA SER A 465 -4.12 12.82 -44.02
C SER A 465 -5.14 12.31 -43.00
N GLU A 466 -6.34 12.89 -42.95
CA GLU A 466 -7.36 12.60 -41.94
C GLU A 466 -8.77 12.47 -42.53
N ILE A 467 -9.48 11.42 -42.11
CA ILE A 467 -10.89 11.17 -42.43
C ILE A 467 -11.66 10.95 -41.13
N LEU A 468 -12.69 11.77 -40.90
CA LEU A 468 -13.66 11.56 -39.83
C LEU A 468 -14.70 10.54 -40.30
N VAL A 469 -14.85 9.44 -39.56
CA VAL A 469 -15.87 8.42 -39.77
C VAL A 469 -16.92 8.56 -38.66
N THR A 470 -18.19 8.53 -39.01
CA THR A 470 -19.33 8.60 -38.07
C THR A 470 -20.36 7.55 -38.41
N TRP A 471 -21.13 7.06 -37.43
CA TRP A 471 -22.23 6.11 -37.63
C TRP A 471 -23.33 6.31 -36.60
N LYS A 472 -24.48 5.68 -36.80
CA LYS A 472 -25.60 5.66 -35.86
C LYS A 472 -25.43 4.55 -34.83
N HIS A 473 -25.70 4.90 -33.57
CA HIS A 473 -25.77 3.99 -32.43
C HIS A 473 -26.71 2.79 -32.67
N ILE A 474 -26.23 1.58 -32.37
CA ILE A 474 -27.01 0.34 -32.41
C ILE A 474 -27.84 0.23 -31.12
N LYS A 475 -29.16 0.44 -31.21
CA LYS A 475 -30.06 0.35 -30.04
C LYS A 475 -30.49 -1.07 -29.70
N GLU A 476 -30.67 -1.92 -30.70
CA GLU A 476 -31.22 -3.27 -30.56
C GLU A 476 -30.31 -4.24 -31.31
N SER A 477 -29.77 -5.23 -30.60
CA SER A 477 -28.87 -6.27 -31.11
C SER A 477 -28.86 -7.45 -30.13
N LEU A 478 -28.87 -8.68 -30.63
CA LEU A 478 -28.49 -9.82 -29.79
C LEU A 478 -26.98 -9.77 -29.61
N GLY A 479 -26.52 -9.69 -28.36
CA GLY A 479 -25.16 -9.28 -28.01
C GLY A 479 -25.02 -7.75 -28.01
N ARG A 480 -24.65 -7.18 -26.86
CA ARG A 480 -24.45 -5.74 -26.62
C ARG A 480 -23.06 -5.34 -27.13
N PRO A 481 -22.94 -4.40 -28.09
CA PRO A 481 -21.64 -3.93 -28.53
C PRO A 481 -20.81 -3.34 -27.38
N GLN A 482 -19.53 -3.73 -27.32
CA GLN A 482 -18.52 -3.20 -26.38
C GLN A 482 -17.55 -2.20 -27.07
N GLY A 483 -17.72 -2.03 -28.38
CA GLY A 483 -16.97 -1.11 -29.24
C GLY A 483 -17.23 -1.39 -30.71
N PHE A 484 -16.56 -0.64 -31.58
CA PHE A 484 -16.61 -0.80 -33.02
C PHE A 484 -15.20 -0.98 -33.60
N GLU A 485 -15.10 -1.72 -34.69
CA GLU A 485 -13.90 -1.84 -35.51
C GLU A 485 -14.17 -1.22 -36.88
N ILE A 486 -13.27 -0.36 -37.33
CA ILE A 486 -13.30 0.31 -38.63
C ILE A 486 -12.18 -0.29 -39.45
N GLY A 487 -12.52 -1.01 -40.52
CA GLY A 487 -11.58 -1.44 -41.55
C GLY A 487 -11.50 -0.38 -42.65
N PHE A 488 -10.30 -0.08 -43.14
CA PHE A 488 -10.11 0.84 -44.28
C PHE A 488 -8.93 0.43 -45.17
N TRP A 489 -9.10 0.59 -46.48
CA TRP A 489 -8.13 0.25 -47.52
C TRP A 489 -8.21 1.24 -48.69
N LYS A 490 -7.19 1.26 -49.56
CA LYS A 490 -7.17 2.13 -50.76
C LYS A 490 -7.92 1.48 -51.91
N ASP A 491 -8.54 2.27 -52.80
CA ASP A 491 -9.26 1.80 -54.01
C ASP A 491 -8.47 0.81 -54.90
N MET A 492 -7.14 0.95 -54.94
CA MET A 492 -6.24 0.09 -55.72
C MET A 492 -5.70 -1.14 -54.94
N GLU A 493 -6.16 -1.36 -53.70
CA GLU A 493 -5.73 -2.43 -52.79
C GLU A 493 -6.93 -3.34 -52.42
N PRO A 494 -6.73 -4.64 -52.11
CA PRO A 494 -7.83 -5.53 -51.73
C PRO A 494 -8.34 -5.26 -50.30
N GLU A 495 -9.60 -5.59 -50.01
CA GLU A 495 -10.17 -5.53 -48.64
C GLU A 495 -9.36 -6.39 -47.64
N ASP A 496 -8.74 -7.49 -48.09
CA ASP A 496 -7.85 -8.34 -47.28
C ASP A 496 -6.59 -7.61 -46.77
N SER A 497 -6.22 -6.45 -47.31
CA SER A 497 -5.14 -5.60 -46.77
C SER A 497 -5.62 -4.41 -45.95
N ALA A 498 -6.89 -4.38 -45.55
CA ALA A 498 -7.45 -3.29 -44.75
C ALA A 498 -6.74 -3.10 -43.40
N GLU A 499 -6.32 -1.87 -43.13
CA GLU A 499 -5.91 -1.44 -41.80
C GLU A 499 -7.14 -1.35 -40.89
N THR A 500 -6.95 -1.57 -39.57
CA THR A 500 -8.07 -1.61 -38.61
C THR A 500 -7.82 -0.72 -37.39
N VAL A 501 -8.82 0.11 -37.08
CA VAL A 501 -8.87 0.93 -35.85
C VAL A 501 -10.08 0.49 -35.02
N ARG A 502 -9.93 0.44 -33.68
CA ARG A 502 -11.02 0.07 -32.77
C ARG A 502 -11.35 1.19 -31.79
N THR A 503 -12.64 1.52 -31.66
CA THR A 503 -13.17 2.30 -30.53
C THR A 503 -13.54 1.38 -29.36
N ARG A 504 -13.79 1.95 -28.18
CA ARG A 504 -14.27 1.23 -26.99
C ARG A 504 -15.49 1.91 -26.42
N GLY A 505 -16.35 1.13 -25.77
CA GLY A 505 -17.61 1.63 -25.27
C GLY A 505 -18.50 2.09 -26.43
N ASN A 506 -19.16 3.23 -26.26
CA ASN A 506 -20.30 3.62 -27.08
C ASN A 506 -20.05 4.81 -28.02
N GLU A 507 -18.78 5.08 -28.35
CA GLU A 507 -18.40 6.14 -29.29
C GLU A 507 -18.84 5.79 -30.71
N SER A 508 -19.67 6.65 -31.32
CA SER A 508 -20.23 6.44 -32.67
C SER A 508 -19.49 7.22 -33.77
N PHE A 509 -18.20 7.48 -33.55
CA PHE A 509 -17.29 8.16 -34.48
C PHE A 509 -15.84 7.75 -34.23
N VAL A 510 -14.97 7.95 -35.22
CA VAL A 510 -13.50 7.90 -35.07
C VAL A 510 -12.84 8.85 -36.07
N MET A 511 -11.69 9.42 -35.70
CA MET A 511 -10.81 10.11 -36.65
C MET A 511 -9.72 9.12 -37.10
N LEU A 512 -9.69 8.79 -38.40
CA LEU A 512 -8.55 8.13 -39.01
C LEU A 512 -7.49 9.18 -39.35
N THR A 513 -6.22 8.88 -39.10
CA THR A 513 -5.10 9.84 -39.18
C THR A 513 -3.86 9.18 -39.76
N GLY A 514 -3.04 9.94 -40.49
CA GLY A 514 -1.79 9.43 -41.08
C GLY A 514 -1.97 8.84 -42.49
N LEU A 515 -3.12 9.10 -43.11
CA LEU A 515 -3.45 8.66 -44.47
C LEU A 515 -2.61 9.40 -45.53
N GLU A 516 -2.50 8.81 -46.72
CA GLU A 516 -1.92 9.45 -47.90
C GLU A 516 -2.90 10.47 -48.49
N GLY A 517 -2.39 11.58 -49.04
CA GLY A 517 -3.19 12.65 -49.65
C GLY A 517 -3.60 12.39 -51.10
N ASP A 518 -4.73 12.96 -51.52
CA ASP A 518 -5.36 12.75 -52.84
C ASP A 518 -5.71 11.28 -53.15
N THR A 519 -5.91 10.46 -52.10
CA THR A 519 -6.13 9.01 -52.19
C THR A 519 -7.57 8.66 -51.81
N LEU A 520 -8.22 7.83 -52.63
CA LEU A 520 -9.53 7.27 -52.34
C LEU A 520 -9.39 6.07 -51.39
N TYR A 521 -10.04 6.18 -50.22
CA TYR A 521 -10.17 5.09 -49.26
C TYR A 521 -11.60 4.54 -49.26
N HIS A 522 -11.72 3.22 -49.13
CA HIS A 522 -12.94 2.49 -48.82
C HIS A 522 -12.91 2.09 -47.35
N LEU A 523 -14.07 2.09 -46.71
CA LEU A 523 -14.22 1.90 -45.27
C LEU A 523 -15.46 1.07 -44.95
N SER A 524 -15.34 0.17 -43.97
CA SER A 524 -16.46 -0.55 -43.37
C SER A 524 -16.37 -0.51 -41.84
N VAL A 525 -17.51 -0.47 -41.16
CA VAL A 525 -17.59 -0.43 -39.69
C VAL A 525 -18.36 -1.65 -39.20
N ARG A 526 -17.82 -2.39 -38.22
CA ARG A 526 -18.50 -3.52 -37.56
C ARG A 526 -18.48 -3.39 -36.05
N ALA A 527 -19.58 -3.78 -35.40
CA ALA A 527 -19.64 -3.86 -33.95
C ALA A 527 -18.85 -5.08 -33.43
N TYR A 528 -18.35 -5.03 -32.20
CA TYR A 528 -17.77 -6.20 -31.51
C TYR A 528 -18.17 -6.27 -30.05
N ASN A 529 -18.12 -7.46 -29.46
CA ASN A 529 -18.25 -7.70 -28.02
C ASN A 529 -17.30 -8.82 -27.57
N GLY A 530 -17.49 -9.35 -26.36
CA GLY A 530 -16.69 -10.47 -25.84
C GLY A 530 -16.81 -11.78 -26.64
N ALA A 531 -17.91 -11.96 -27.39
CA ALA A 531 -18.18 -13.16 -28.17
C ALA A 531 -17.50 -13.14 -29.55
N GLY A 532 -17.51 -11.99 -30.24
CA GLY A 532 -16.89 -11.83 -31.56
C GLY A 532 -17.27 -10.51 -32.25
N TYR A 533 -17.16 -10.49 -33.58
CA TYR A 533 -17.54 -9.36 -34.43
C TYR A 533 -18.94 -9.59 -35.04
N GLY A 534 -19.74 -8.53 -35.09
CA GLY A 534 -20.98 -8.49 -35.85
C GLY A 534 -20.74 -8.30 -37.36
N PRO A 535 -21.82 -8.26 -38.16
CA PRO A 535 -21.73 -7.99 -39.58
C PRO A 535 -21.20 -6.56 -39.84
N PRO A 536 -20.44 -6.35 -40.93
CA PRO A 536 -20.03 -5.01 -41.34
C PRO A 536 -21.22 -4.18 -41.82
N SER A 537 -21.07 -2.87 -41.75
CA SER A 537 -21.90 -1.90 -42.46
C SER A 537 -21.81 -2.10 -43.97
N GLY A 538 -22.69 -1.41 -44.70
CA GLY A 538 -22.37 -1.10 -46.10
C GLY A 538 -21.04 -0.35 -46.19
N GLU A 539 -20.31 -0.58 -47.27
CA GLU A 539 -19.09 0.15 -47.61
C GLU A 539 -19.40 1.64 -47.81
N VAL A 540 -18.49 2.51 -47.34
CA VAL A 540 -18.48 3.93 -47.66
C VAL A 540 -17.08 4.33 -48.12
N SER A 541 -16.97 5.31 -49.02
CA SER A 541 -15.68 5.76 -49.55
C SER A 541 -15.49 7.26 -49.33
N ALA A 542 -14.25 7.69 -49.11
CA ALA A 542 -13.88 9.10 -49.04
C ALA A 542 -12.46 9.33 -49.56
N THR A 543 -12.28 10.36 -50.38
CA THR A 543 -10.96 10.81 -50.84
C THR A 543 -10.35 11.76 -49.81
N THR A 544 -9.12 11.52 -49.39
CA THR A 544 -8.32 12.51 -48.65
C THR A 544 -8.08 13.75 -49.51
N LYS A 545 -7.87 14.90 -48.88
CA LYS A 545 -7.71 16.15 -49.64
C LYS A 545 -6.34 16.21 -50.34
N ARG A 546 -6.26 16.97 -51.44
CA ARG A 546 -4.98 17.30 -52.09
C ARG A 546 -4.08 18.09 -51.15
N HIS A 547 -2.76 17.93 -51.30
CA HIS A 547 -1.76 18.66 -50.51
C HIS A 547 -1.98 20.18 -50.55
N PRO A 548 -1.67 20.91 -49.46
CA PRO A 548 -1.67 22.36 -49.48
C PRO A 548 -0.55 22.90 -50.38
N PRO A 549 -0.67 24.14 -50.91
CA PRO A 549 0.29 24.69 -51.87
C PRO A 549 1.74 24.64 -51.39
N SER A 550 2.62 24.00 -52.17
CA SER A 550 4.04 23.87 -51.85
C SER A 550 4.86 25.11 -52.26
N GLU A 551 4.40 25.88 -53.26
CA GLU A 551 4.99 27.19 -53.57
C GLU A 551 4.64 28.22 -52.48
N PRO A 552 5.63 28.85 -51.83
CA PRO A 552 5.38 29.89 -50.84
C PRO A 552 5.00 31.23 -51.50
N PRO A 553 4.29 32.13 -50.78
CA PRO A 553 4.03 33.48 -51.26
C PRO A 553 5.31 34.22 -51.66
N GLY A 554 5.35 34.68 -52.92
CA GLY A 554 6.52 35.30 -53.54
C GLY A 554 6.55 36.82 -53.39
N ASN A 555 7.73 37.42 -53.61
CA ASN A 555 7.92 38.87 -53.77
C ASN A 555 7.22 39.73 -52.70
N LEU A 556 7.39 39.38 -51.41
CA LEU A 556 6.81 40.13 -50.29
C LEU A 556 7.33 41.57 -50.27
N ARG A 557 6.42 42.51 -50.43
CA ARG A 557 6.64 43.95 -50.37
C ARG A 557 5.91 44.52 -49.16
N TRP A 558 6.44 45.61 -48.65
CA TRP A 558 5.88 46.27 -47.47
C TRP A 558 6.08 47.78 -47.51
N GLU A 559 5.08 48.51 -47.06
CA GLU A 559 5.15 49.94 -46.80
C GLU A 559 4.68 50.21 -45.36
N GLN A 560 5.46 50.95 -44.60
CA GLN A 560 5.19 51.23 -43.19
C GLN A 560 4.68 52.65 -43.00
N GLN A 561 3.49 52.77 -42.40
CA GLN A 561 2.86 54.04 -42.09
C GLN A 561 2.56 54.09 -40.58
N GLY A 562 3.51 54.66 -39.82
CA GLY A 562 3.44 54.71 -38.36
C GLY A 562 3.52 53.33 -37.70
N SER A 563 2.48 52.99 -36.94
CA SER A 563 2.32 51.70 -36.23
C SER A 563 1.58 50.64 -37.05
N GLN A 564 1.47 50.82 -38.37
CA GLN A 564 0.91 49.81 -39.29
C GLN A 564 1.85 49.56 -40.47
N VAL A 565 1.84 48.33 -40.96
CA VAL A 565 2.53 47.92 -42.19
C VAL A 565 1.50 47.37 -43.16
N SER A 566 1.41 47.99 -44.34
CA SER A 566 0.76 47.41 -45.50
C SER A 566 1.69 46.38 -46.12
N LEU A 567 1.21 45.15 -46.32
CA LEU A 567 1.90 44.07 -47.02
C LEU A 567 1.17 43.75 -48.32
N ASP A 568 1.94 43.53 -49.38
CA ASP A 568 1.49 42.92 -50.64
C ASP A 568 2.49 41.84 -51.09
N TRP A 569 2.00 40.83 -51.83
CA TRP A 569 2.81 39.72 -52.32
C TRP A 569 2.28 39.16 -53.63
N GLU A 570 3.08 38.35 -54.32
CA GLU A 570 2.65 37.65 -55.53
C GLU A 570 1.72 36.47 -55.17
N PRO A 571 0.56 36.31 -55.84
CA PRO A 571 -0.34 35.20 -55.57
C PRO A 571 0.30 33.84 -55.90
N VAL A 572 0.36 32.97 -54.89
CA VAL A 572 0.67 31.54 -55.05
C VAL A 572 -0.27 30.91 -56.08
N ARG A 573 0.29 30.09 -56.98
CA ARG A 573 -0.46 29.28 -57.93
C ARG A 573 -0.28 27.81 -57.56
N PRO A 574 -1.34 27.09 -57.16
CA PRO A 574 -1.22 25.69 -56.81
C PRO A 574 -0.86 24.85 -58.05
N LEU A 575 -0.08 23.80 -57.84
CA LEU A 575 0.16 22.77 -58.85
C LEU A 575 -1.12 21.96 -59.11
N ALA A 576 -1.19 21.23 -60.22
CA ALA A 576 -2.40 20.49 -60.61
C ALA A 576 -2.84 19.42 -59.57
N ASN A 577 -1.88 18.89 -58.80
CA ASN A 577 -2.06 17.91 -57.72
C ASN A 577 -2.19 18.56 -56.32
N GLU A 578 -2.34 19.88 -56.23
CA GLU A 578 -2.52 20.61 -54.97
C GLU A 578 -3.96 21.13 -54.81
N SER A 579 -4.35 21.42 -53.56
CA SER A 579 -5.63 22.06 -53.24
C SER A 579 -5.61 23.55 -53.59
N GLU A 580 -6.74 24.08 -54.06
CA GLU A 580 -6.84 25.50 -54.44
C GLU A 580 -6.64 26.46 -53.25
N VAL A 581 -6.00 27.61 -53.52
CA VAL A 581 -5.72 28.63 -52.50
C VAL A 581 -7.02 29.31 -52.09
N MET A 582 -7.48 29.05 -50.86
CA MET A 582 -8.65 29.70 -50.26
C MET A 582 -8.33 31.09 -49.71
N GLY A 583 -7.05 31.32 -49.36
CA GLY A 583 -6.56 32.60 -48.87
C GLY A 583 -5.13 32.50 -48.35
N TYR A 584 -4.76 33.48 -47.52
CA TYR A 584 -3.45 33.58 -46.88
C TYR A 584 -3.59 33.84 -45.38
N LYS A 585 -2.63 33.32 -44.62
CA LYS A 585 -2.41 33.61 -43.21
C LYS A 585 -1.09 34.37 -43.07
N VAL A 586 -1.16 35.56 -42.50
CA VAL A 586 0.00 36.38 -42.15
C VAL A 586 0.32 36.14 -40.68
N PHE A 587 1.44 35.47 -40.42
CA PHE A 587 1.92 35.17 -39.07
C PHE A 587 2.96 36.22 -38.69
N TYR A 588 2.75 36.95 -37.60
CA TYR A 588 3.69 37.96 -37.12
C TYR A 588 3.95 37.85 -35.62
N ARG A 589 5.18 38.18 -35.21
CA ARG A 589 5.61 38.24 -33.81
C ARG A 589 6.74 39.24 -33.64
N GLN A 590 6.84 39.83 -32.46
CA GLN A 590 8.01 40.62 -32.08
C GLN A 590 9.21 39.69 -31.86
N GLU A 591 10.40 40.15 -32.22
CA GLU A 591 11.64 39.41 -32.05
C GLU A 591 11.95 39.20 -30.56
N GLY A 592 12.32 37.96 -30.19
CA GLY A 592 12.43 37.53 -28.78
C GLY A 592 11.11 37.09 -28.13
N HIS A 593 9.94 37.43 -28.68
CA HIS A 593 8.64 36.97 -28.17
C HIS A 593 8.17 35.67 -28.85
N SER A 594 7.52 34.80 -28.07
CA SER A 594 7.01 33.49 -28.48
C SER A 594 5.57 33.51 -29.00
N LYS A 595 4.79 34.54 -28.65
CA LYS A 595 3.39 34.66 -29.07
C LYS A 595 3.31 35.10 -30.53
N ILE A 596 2.86 34.19 -31.39
CA ILE A 596 2.50 34.48 -32.78
C ILE A 596 1.08 35.06 -32.82
N GLN A 597 0.89 36.08 -33.66
CA GLN A 597 -0.41 36.63 -34.04
C GLN A 597 -0.66 36.27 -35.50
N VAL A 598 -1.92 36.02 -35.87
CA VAL A 598 -2.31 35.56 -37.21
C VAL A 598 -3.42 36.45 -37.76
N ILE A 599 -3.27 36.90 -39.00
CA ILE A 599 -4.30 37.61 -39.77
C ILE A 599 -4.64 36.77 -41.00
N GLU A 600 -5.92 36.43 -41.16
CA GLU A 600 -6.44 35.76 -42.35
C GLU A 600 -6.96 36.77 -43.38
N THR A 601 -6.65 36.54 -44.65
CA THR A 601 -7.08 37.37 -45.78
C THR A 601 -7.34 36.51 -47.02
N GLN A 602 -8.37 36.83 -47.79
CA GLN A 602 -8.64 36.19 -49.08
C GLN A 602 -7.87 36.83 -50.25
N LYS A 603 -7.15 37.92 -50.00
CA LYS A 603 -6.40 38.68 -51.00
C LYS A 603 -4.90 38.59 -50.74
N PRO A 604 -4.04 38.79 -51.75
CA PRO A 604 -2.57 38.78 -51.59
C PRO A 604 -2.04 40.08 -50.95
N GLN A 605 -2.75 40.57 -49.92
CA GLN A 605 -2.46 41.80 -49.19
C GLN A 605 -3.06 41.74 -47.78
N ALA A 606 -2.40 42.38 -46.82
CA ALA A 606 -2.87 42.55 -45.45
C ALA A 606 -2.32 43.85 -44.82
N VAL A 607 -2.95 44.33 -43.74
CA VAL A 607 -2.41 45.40 -42.91
C VAL A 607 -2.09 44.82 -41.53
N VAL A 608 -0.83 44.87 -41.13
CA VAL A 608 -0.33 44.31 -39.87
C VAL A 608 -0.09 45.45 -38.86
N PRO A 609 -0.74 45.43 -37.68
CA PRO A 609 -0.49 46.40 -36.62
C PRO A 609 0.79 46.05 -35.85
N LEU A 610 1.72 47.00 -35.75
CA LEU A 610 2.95 46.93 -34.97
C LEU A 610 2.89 47.94 -33.81
N PRO A 611 2.20 47.62 -32.70
CA PRO A 611 1.89 48.59 -31.64
C PRO A 611 3.06 48.88 -30.68
N GLU A 612 3.92 47.89 -30.42
CA GLU A 612 5.04 48.00 -29.47
C GLU A 612 6.37 48.25 -30.19
N ALA A 613 7.28 48.96 -29.52
CA ALA A 613 8.62 49.25 -30.05
C ALA A 613 9.50 47.98 -30.14
N GLY A 614 9.90 47.58 -31.35
CA GLY A 614 10.81 46.47 -31.59
C GLY A 614 10.95 46.10 -33.07
N VAL A 615 11.73 45.04 -33.33
CA VAL A 615 11.75 44.36 -34.64
C VAL A 615 10.66 43.29 -34.63
N TYR A 616 9.89 43.18 -35.69
CA TYR A 616 8.91 42.12 -35.89
C TYR A 616 9.36 41.20 -37.03
N ILE A 617 9.18 39.90 -36.81
CA ILE A 617 9.33 38.86 -37.82
C ILE A 617 7.94 38.57 -38.37
N ILE A 618 7.80 38.63 -39.69
CA ILE A 618 6.56 38.31 -40.41
C ILE A 618 6.84 37.23 -41.46
N GLU A 619 5.95 36.24 -41.55
CA GLU A 619 5.87 35.30 -42.66
C GLU A 619 4.42 35.20 -43.16
N VAL A 620 4.25 34.86 -44.44
CA VAL A 620 2.93 34.64 -45.05
C VAL A 620 2.87 33.21 -45.56
N ARG A 621 1.75 32.52 -45.33
CA ARG A 621 1.45 31.21 -45.89
C ARG A 621 0.18 31.29 -46.73
N ALA A 622 0.13 30.61 -47.86
CA ALA A 622 -1.15 30.27 -48.48
C ALA A 622 -1.86 29.21 -47.60
N TYR A 623 -3.19 29.17 -47.61
CA TYR A 623 -3.94 28.04 -47.07
C TYR A 623 -5.01 27.57 -48.04
N SER A 624 -5.37 26.29 -47.91
CA SER A 624 -6.35 25.59 -48.74
C SER A 624 -7.16 24.61 -47.88
N GLU A 625 -8.07 23.86 -48.50
CA GLU A 625 -8.79 22.80 -47.79
C GLU A 625 -7.88 21.72 -47.20
N GLY A 626 -6.69 21.51 -47.80
CA GLY A 626 -5.66 20.57 -47.35
C GLY A 626 -4.78 21.08 -46.21
N GLY A 627 -4.94 22.34 -45.78
CA GLY A 627 -4.22 22.95 -44.66
C GLY A 627 -3.38 24.18 -45.04
N ASP A 628 -2.40 24.50 -44.19
CA ASP A 628 -1.49 25.63 -44.41
C ASP A 628 -0.28 25.19 -45.25
N GLY A 629 -0.02 25.92 -46.33
CA GLY A 629 1.09 25.67 -47.27
C GLY A 629 2.43 26.22 -46.79
N THR A 630 3.42 26.17 -47.69
CA THR A 630 4.79 26.61 -47.40
C THR A 630 4.85 28.09 -47.00
N ALA A 631 5.68 28.40 -46.00
CA ALA A 631 5.91 29.77 -45.56
C ALA A 631 6.82 30.56 -46.51
N SER A 632 6.48 31.83 -46.71
CA SER A 632 7.34 32.82 -47.34
C SER A 632 8.70 32.91 -46.66
N THR A 633 9.65 33.56 -47.32
CA THR A 633 10.81 34.11 -46.62
C THR A 633 10.34 35.02 -45.48
N GLN A 634 10.97 34.88 -44.31
CA GLN A 634 10.68 35.74 -43.16
C GLN A 634 11.26 37.13 -43.39
N ILE A 635 10.41 38.15 -43.29
CA ILE A 635 10.83 39.57 -43.34
C ILE A 635 10.93 40.12 -41.92
N ARG A 636 11.91 41.00 -41.69
CA ARG A 636 12.14 41.72 -40.42
C ARG A 636 11.84 43.19 -40.60
N ILE A 637 10.89 43.72 -39.83
CA ILE A 637 10.46 45.13 -39.93
C ILE A 637 10.60 45.81 -38.55
N PRO A 638 11.34 46.93 -38.43
CA PRO A 638 11.38 47.72 -37.20
C PRO A 638 10.15 48.62 -37.09
N SER A 639 9.47 48.62 -35.94
CA SER A 639 8.43 49.61 -35.63
C SER A 639 9.02 51.02 -35.50
N TYR A 640 8.33 52.05 -36.00
CA TYR A 640 8.81 53.43 -35.95
C TYR A 640 8.66 54.06 -34.55
N SER A 641 9.75 54.57 -33.96
CA SER A 641 9.74 55.33 -32.71
C SER A 641 9.54 56.83 -32.97
N ALA A 642 8.35 57.37 -32.70
CA ALA A 642 8.05 58.78 -32.98
C ALA A 642 8.59 59.72 -31.88
N THR A 643 9.72 60.39 -32.14
CA THR A 643 10.24 61.46 -31.27
C THR A 643 10.82 62.63 -32.08
N GLU A 644 10.06 63.73 -32.22
CA GLU A 644 10.45 65.12 -31.88
C GLU A 644 9.44 66.15 -32.42
N LYS A 645 8.77 66.88 -31.50
CA LYS A 645 8.32 68.30 -31.57
C LYS A 645 7.40 68.76 -32.75
N HIS A 646 6.46 69.70 -32.58
CA HIS A 646 6.18 70.62 -31.47
C HIS A 646 4.73 71.18 -31.54
N GLY A 647 4.09 71.41 -30.38
CA GLY A 647 3.14 72.52 -30.16
C GLY A 647 1.63 72.23 -30.28
N GLY A 648 0.86 72.71 -29.28
CA GLY A 648 -0.59 72.97 -29.42
C GLY A 648 -1.51 72.15 -28.50
N GLY A 649 -1.81 72.69 -27.31
CA GLY A 649 -2.56 72.00 -26.23
C GLY A 649 -3.93 71.39 -26.57
N GLY A 650 -4.25 70.30 -25.86
CA GLY A 650 -5.54 69.62 -25.87
C GLY A 650 -5.70 68.75 -24.62
N ARG A 651 -6.17 69.32 -23.51
CA ARG A 651 -6.36 68.62 -22.22
C ARG A 651 -7.85 68.30 -22.04
N GLY A 652 -8.29 67.09 -22.39
CA GLY A 652 -9.72 66.75 -22.35
C GLY A 652 -10.15 65.29 -22.46
N GLU A 653 -9.34 64.38 -23.01
CA GLU A 653 -9.77 63.01 -23.35
C GLU A 653 -9.02 61.94 -22.54
N GLU A 654 -9.41 61.76 -21.28
CA GLU A 654 -8.77 60.79 -20.36
C GLU A 654 -9.79 60.20 -19.36
N LYS A 655 -11.08 60.10 -19.75
CA LYS A 655 -12.17 59.61 -18.88
C LYS A 655 -13.26 58.75 -19.51
N GLU A 656 -13.37 58.66 -20.83
CA GLU A 656 -14.39 57.80 -21.46
C GLU A 656 -13.86 56.39 -21.77
N GLU A 657 -12.59 56.24 -22.18
CA GLU A 657 -12.00 54.92 -22.44
C GLU A 657 -11.93 54.03 -21.19
N GLU A 658 -11.55 54.58 -20.03
CA GLU A 658 -11.44 53.81 -18.78
C GLU A 658 -12.81 53.27 -18.31
N GLU A 659 -13.91 53.97 -18.59
CA GLU A 659 -15.25 53.48 -18.24
C GLU A 659 -15.75 52.41 -19.24
N GLU A 660 -15.40 52.53 -20.52
CA GLU A 660 -15.77 51.53 -21.53
C GLU A 660 -14.95 50.23 -21.40
N GLU A 661 -13.67 50.30 -21.06
CA GLU A 661 -12.83 49.13 -20.82
C GLU A 661 -13.30 48.36 -19.56
N ASN A 662 -13.70 49.08 -18.51
CA ASN A 662 -14.30 48.48 -17.31
C ASN A 662 -15.66 47.83 -17.59
N LYS A 663 -16.50 48.41 -18.47
CA LYS A 663 -17.73 47.77 -18.96
C LYS A 663 -17.44 46.48 -19.75
N LYS A 664 -16.40 46.49 -20.60
CA LYS A 664 -15.95 45.31 -21.37
C LYS A 664 -15.37 44.20 -20.46
N LYS A 665 -14.60 44.54 -19.42
CA LYS A 665 -14.13 43.59 -18.38
C LYS A 665 -15.29 42.92 -17.63
N LYS A 666 -16.22 43.71 -17.06
CA LYS A 666 -17.40 43.16 -16.33
C LYS A 666 -18.32 42.29 -17.18
N LYS A 667 -18.39 42.52 -18.50
CA LYS A 667 -19.14 41.63 -19.41
C LYS A 667 -18.47 40.25 -19.53
N LYS A 668 -17.15 40.20 -19.75
CA LYS A 668 -16.38 38.95 -19.86
C LYS A 668 -16.39 38.11 -18.58
N GLU A 669 -16.43 38.73 -17.40
CA GLU A 669 -16.56 37.99 -16.14
C GLU A 669 -17.92 37.30 -16.02
N LYS A 670 -19.03 38.01 -16.32
CA LYS A 670 -20.38 37.42 -16.31
C LYS A 670 -20.61 36.34 -17.36
N GLU A 671 -19.89 36.37 -18.47
CA GLU A 671 -19.91 35.29 -19.48
C GLU A 671 -19.18 34.04 -18.93
N LYS A 672 -18.02 34.20 -18.29
CA LYS A 672 -17.28 33.09 -17.64
C LYS A 672 -18.00 32.47 -16.44
N GLU A 673 -18.74 33.24 -15.64
CA GLU A 673 -19.56 32.67 -14.57
C GLU A 673 -20.67 31.78 -15.14
N LYS A 674 -21.34 32.22 -16.21
CA LYS A 674 -22.39 31.43 -16.88
C LYS A 674 -21.88 30.17 -17.56
N GLU A 675 -20.64 30.14 -18.05
CA GLU A 675 -20.02 28.90 -18.52
C GLU A 675 -19.77 27.93 -17.36
N LYS A 676 -19.24 28.41 -16.23
CA LYS A 676 -19.01 27.58 -15.04
C LYS A 676 -20.29 27.04 -14.39
N GLU A 677 -21.39 27.79 -14.41
CA GLU A 677 -22.69 27.27 -13.97
C GLU A 677 -23.18 26.14 -14.90
N LYS A 678 -23.08 26.32 -16.22
CA LYS A 678 -23.43 25.28 -17.21
C LYS A 678 -22.53 24.04 -17.13
N GLU A 679 -21.25 24.19 -16.81
CA GLU A 679 -20.36 23.04 -16.57
C GLU A 679 -20.79 22.26 -15.33
N LYS A 680 -21.07 22.95 -14.21
CA LYS A 680 -21.59 22.30 -13.00
C LYS A 680 -22.94 21.63 -13.21
N GLU A 681 -23.83 22.23 -14.00
CA GLU A 681 -25.13 21.65 -14.34
C GLU A 681 -24.99 20.39 -15.21
N LYS A 682 -24.02 20.36 -16.14
CA LYS A 682 -23.65 19.15 -16.89
C LYS A 682 -23.02 18.06 -16.01
N GLU A 683 -22.11 18.42 -15.11
CA GLU A 683 -21.47 17.46 -14.20
C GLU A 683 -22.51 16.84 -13.24
N LYS A 684 -23.49 17.64 -12.80
CA LYS A 684 -24.58 17.18 -11.95
C LYS A 684 -25.64 16.34 -12.69
N LYS A 685 -25.72 16.44 -14.02
CA LYS A 685 -26.51 15.51 -14.85
C LYS A 685 -25.81 14.17 -15.02
N ARG A 686 -24.51 14.16 -15.37
CA ARG A 686 -23.73 12.92 -15.45
C ARG A 686 -23.85 12.08 -14.20
N LYS A 687 -23.68 12.68 -13.02
CA LYS A 687 -23.82 11.99 -11.72
C LYS A 687 -25.24 11.56 -11.34
N GLY A 688 -26.25 11.85 -12.15
CA GLY A 688 -27.59 11.25 -12.05
C GLY A 688 -27.82 10.18 -13.12
N GLU A 689 -27.26 10.35 -14.31
CA GLU A 689 -27.22 9.34 -15.38
C GLU A 689 -26.38 8.11 -14.93
N ASP A 690 -25.28 8.34 -14.21
CA ASP A 690 -24.44 7.33 -13.55
C ASP A 690 -25.20 6.53 -12.45
N GLU A 691 -26.27 7.09 -11.86
CA GLU A 691 -27.12 6.41 -10.85
C GLU A 691 -28.31 5.66 -11.48
N GLU A 692 -28.66 5.92 -12.75
CA GLU A 692 -29.68 5.14 -13.49
C GLU A 692 -29.09 3.91 -14.22
N GLU A 693 -27.81 3.93 -14.65
CA GLU A 693 -27.18 2.75 -15.28
C GLU A 693 -26.94 1.55 -14.31
N GLU A 694 -26.92 1.73 -12.97
CA GLU A 694 -26.76 0.61 -12.02
C GLU A 694 -28.05 -0.23 -11.76
N GLU A 695 -29.22 0.20 -12.26
CA GLU A 695 -30.46 -0.59 -12.17
C GLU A 695 -30.75 -1.48 -13.40
N GLU A 696 -30.29 -1.14 -14.61
CA GLU A 696 -30.52 -1.99 -15.81
C GLU A 696 -29.71 -3.31 -15.79
N ASP A 697 -28.58 -3.37 -15.08
CA ASP A 697 -27.63 -4.49 -15.10
C ASP A 697 -28.10 -5.77 -14.36
N LYS A 698 -29.42 -5.94 -14.15
CA LYS A 698 -30.03 -7.02 -13.33
C LYS A 698 -31.11 -7.87 -14.02
N GLU A 699 -31.62 -7.50 -15.19
CA GLU A 699 -32.71 -8.26 -15.85
C GLU A 699 -32.22 -9.43 -16.73
N CYS A 700 -32.14 -10.63 -16.14
CA CYS A 700 -32.11 -11.89 -16.91
C CYS A 700 -33.49 -12.24 -17.50
N SER A 701 -33.99 -11.43 -18.44
CA SER A 701 -35.33 -11.55 -19.03
C SER A 701 -35.28 -12.06 -20.49
N PRO A 702 -35.73 -13.29 -20.80
CA PRO A 702 -35.65 -13.85 -22.15
C PRO A 702 -36.83 -13.43 -23.05
N PHE A 703 -36.57 -12.60 -24.05
CA PHE A 703 -37.52 -12.26 -25.11
C PHE A 703 -37.85 -13.47 -26.02
N TRP A 704 -38.94 -14.20 -25.74
CA TRP A 704 -39.41 -15.33 -26.58
C TRP A 704 -40.94 -15.44 -26.68
N ALA A 705 -41.52 -14.73 -27.65
CA ALA A 705 -42.91 -14.86 -28.15
C ALA A 705 -43.07 -14.00 -29.42
N VAL A 706 -43.62 -14.42 -30.57
CA VAL A 706 -44.08 -15.74 -31.07
C VAL A 706 -43.77 -15.81 -32.57
N PHE A 707 -43.41 -16.98 -33.10
CA PHE A 707 -43.46 -17.25 -34.55
C PHE A 707 -44.43 -18.41 -34.82
N THR A 708 -45.68 -18.10 -35.18
CA THR A 708 -46.66 -19.11 -35.64
C THR A 708 -47.85 -18.43 -36.34
N HIS A 709 -48.45 -19.15 -37.29
CA HIS A 709 -49.69 -18.85 -37.99
C HIS A 709 -49.83 -17.54 -38.79
N LEU A 710 -49.54 -17.67 -40.10
CA LEU A 710 -50.61 -17.47 -41.07
C LEU A 710 -51.81 -18.39 -40.68
N ASP A 711 -53.01 -17.85 -40.50
CA ASP A 711 -53.96 -17.80 -41.62
C ASP A 711 -55.17 -16.87 -41.38
N GLN A 712 -55.90 -16.65 -42.47
CA GLN A 712 -57.08 -15.84 -42.79
C GLN A 712 -58.25 -15.60 -41.79
N HIS A 713 -58.89 -14.44 -42.05
CA HIS A 713 -60.34 -14.14 -42.07
C HIS A 713 -61.19 -13.82 -40.79
N SER A 714 -61.65 -12.55 -40.78
CA SER A 714 -63.07 -12.09 -40.67
C SER A 714 -63.72 -11.74 -39.32
N SER A 715 -64.58 -10.69 -39.38
CA SER A 715 -65.55 -10.15 -38.39
C SER A 715 -65.01 -9.73 -37.01
N GLU A 716 -65.15 -8.47 -36.54
CA GLU A 716 -66.35 -7.62 -36.30
C GLU A 716 -67.14 -7.93 -35.03
N ILE A 717 -67.66 -6.85 -34.39
CA ILE A 717 -68.59 -6.81 -33.24
C ILE A 717 -67.94 -7.29 -31.90
N SER A 718 -67.70 -6.51 -30.84
CA SER A 718 -68.33 -5.34 -30.18
C SER A 718 -69.00 -5.72 -28.84
N THR A 719 -69.07 -4.76 -27.91
CA THR A 719 -69.52 -4.83 -26.48
C THR A 719 -68.73 -5.78 -25.56
N ARG A 720 -68.13 -5.41 -24.42
CA ARG A 720 -68.25 -4.30 -23.43
C ARG A 720 -69.22 -4.58 -22.25
N ASP A 721 -68.74 -4.26 -21.05
CA ASP A 721 -69.39 -4.25 -19.72
C ASP A 721 -69.76 -5.62 -19.09
N GLY A 722 -69.68 -5.74 -17.76
CA GLY A 722 -70.00 -6.98 -17.03
C GLY A 722 -69.25 -7.20 -15.70
N GLN A 723 -69.39 -6.27 -14.75
CA GLN A 723 -68.74 -6.28 -13.42
C GLN A 723 -69.23 -7.40 -12.45
N PRO A 724 -68.59 -7.60 -11.26
CA PRO A 724 -68.48 -8.92 -10.63
C PRO A 724 -69.34 -9.16 -9.37
N GLY A 725 -69.25 -10.39 -8.84
CA GLY A 725 -69.49 -10.77 -7.43
C GLY A 725 -68.77 -12.11 -7.20
N GLU A 726 -67.77 -12.22 -6.33
CA GLU A 726 -67.75 -12.11 -4.86
C GLU A 726 -68.11 -13.42 -4.10
N SER A 727 -67.09 -13.90 -3.38
CA SER A 727 -67.16 -14.48 -2.03
C SER A 727 -67.52 -15.97 -1.83
N VAL A 728 -66.90 -16.51 -0.76
CA VAL A 728 -67.16 -17.78 -0.04
C VAL A 728 -67.02 -19.11 -0.84
N GLY A 729 -66.31 -20.13 -0.35
CA GLY A 729 -65.44 -20.19 0.84
C GLY A 729 -65.30 -21.60 1.43
N GLN A 730 -64.11 -21.87 1.98
CA GLN A 730 -63.77 -22.91 2.97
C GLN A 730 -64.02 -24.41 2.67
N VAL A 731 -62.90 -25.16 2.76
CA VAL A 731 -62.73 -26.42 3.53
C VAL A 731 -63.56 -27.64 3.14
N PHE A 732 -62.85 -28.69 2.72
CA PHE A 732 -62.91 -29.99 3.42
C PHE A 732 -61.53 -30.65 3.43
N GLN A 733 -61.29 -31.55 4.40
CA GLN A 733 -59.96 -32.06 4.77
C GLN A 733 -60.00 -33.59 4.98
N GLN A 734 -58.99 -34.30 4.46
CA GLN A 734 -58.64 -35.72 4.69
C GLN A 734 -59.64 -36.81 4.25
N VAL A 735 -59.11 -37.94 3.75
CA VAL A 735 -59.08 -39.25 4.46
C VAL A 735 -58.23 -40.27 3.66
N ALA A 736 -57.38 -41.02 4.39
CA ALA A 736 -56.74 -42.33 4.10
C ALA A 736 -56.16 -42.70 2.71
N ASP A 737 -54.84 -43.00 2.67
CA ASP A 737 -54.22 -44.35 2.70
C ASP A 737 -55.09 -45.60 2.35
N PRO A 738 -54.54 -46.79 1.95
CA PRO A 738 -53.12 -47.20 1.98
C PRO A 738 -52.58 -48.02 0.79
N GLY A 739 -51.27 -48.28 0.81
CA GLY A 739 -50.60 -49.38 0.09
C GLY A 739 -49.72 -48.94 -1.10
N GLN A 740 -48.50 -49.46 -1.28
CA GLN A 740 -47.79 -50.54 -0.55
C GLN A 740 -46.27 -50.29 -0.54
#